data_AF-A0A7G8ZL87-F1
#
_entry.id   AF-A0A7G8ZL87-F1
#
_cell.length_a   1.000
_cell.length_b   1.000
_cell.length_c   1.000
_cell.angle_alpha   90.00
_cell.angle_beta   90.00
_cell.angle_gamma   90.00
#
_symmetry.space_group_name_H-M   'P 1'
#
loop_
_entity.id
_entity.type
_entity.pdbx_description
1 polymer ?
#
loop_
_entity_poly.entity_id
_entity_poly.type
_entity_poly.pdbx_seq_one_letter_code
_entity_poly.pdbx_strand_id
1 'polypeptide(L)'
;MHKFLISALALTAFSSPAAFADDMFQGVETLAFSGGAGDEVRFTSLAPDVMEMRVGDRIDLNFGPGYVAELDRIDQQAMGARTWIGRIEGGDIHDRVIISELNGFTFGSIATDDGVWNIIPGENGGHRIFQHPENAVLEGWGDDEIVPTPDSVIAEFQESAADSGELSSTDAVAVGSNGTIDLMVLYTQSMEDTWGLAVGGRVQYLVALLDQALIDSDTGLRARLVYLDKLSASETASNADTLYDLQDGAGRGLASDNSPQGAGQDFSALLAIRDAVGADLVSIIRRHYSGSGAVNRSGSSCGVAFVNGGSQKTIGVANAVNGVGIVSDWVNGNDTNLLDGYGFCSDFTFAHETGHNLGFSHNVEDTTLGSGVRSFAHGHRVDCEFTTIMAYGSDGDVTCPGTGRNEAQAPYFSNPDLNLCPGGAACGIAAPASDLSAPLADNQDPADNARAAREEGKNVSIFRNEAPRIVSSVLPITRSVQNGATATAFATIINPAATGSTATACGLRLAGSDASSFSYQTTTSANALSGTANTPVDIAAGAAQNFIFSVTSASDFSDNSNQVGGVVPSSNVETDLFIEAHCSNRRSAEYTLGLNSLTFLSLSIAPADVIALAATINNDGRINVPTTGNRVGVASVAVSNVGAGAIITASADTAGRAMAVSEIEICGTDAAGACVTTRGPSATLALNTNATATFAVFVRGTGAAIADDPARNRIFIRFNEGSAPRGATSVAVRTQ
;
A
#
# COMPACT_ATOMS: atom_id res chain seq x y z
N MET A 1 2.72 -61.34 -27.13
CA MET A 1 3.16 -61.48 -25.73
C MET A 1 2.69 -60.25 -24.96
N HIS A 2 2.01 -60.48 -23.83
CA HIS A 2 1.76 -59.57 -22.70
C HIS A 2 0.72 -58.43 -22.80
N LYS A 3 -0.47 -58.76 -22.26
CA LYS A 3 -1.31 -58.05 -21.25
C LYS A 3 -1.82 -56.63 -21.55
N PHE A 4 -3.12 -56.54 -21.85
CA PHE A 4 -3.95 -55.33 -21.66
C PHE A 4 -4.46 -55.28 -20.22
N LEU A 5 -4.13 -54.20 -19.50
CA LEU A 5 -4.75 -53.82 -18.23
C LEU A 5 -5.97 -52.93 -18.51
N ILE A 6 -7.08 -53.26 -17.88
CA ILE A 6 -8.28 -52.43 -17.77
C ILE A 6 -8.04 -51.45 -16.61
N SER A 7 -7.92 -50.16 -16.90
CA SER A 7 -7.95 -49.10 -15.88
C SER A 7 -9.37 -48.53 -15.79
N ALA A 8 -9.93 -48.59 -14.59
CA ALA A 8 -11.20 -47.99 -14.23
C ALA A 8 -11.10 -46.45 -14.25
N LEU A 9 -12.04 -45.81 -14.93
CA LEU A 9 -12.24 -44.37 -14.94
C LEU A 9 -12.78 -43.94 -13.57
N ALA A 10 -11.98 -43.19 -12.80
CA ALA A 10 -12.47 -42.45 -11.65
C ALA A 10 -13.15 -41.17 -12.16
N LEU A 11 -14.47 -41.10 -12.00
CA LEU A 11 -15.25 -39.91 -12.28
C LEU A 11 -15.03 -38.91 -11.13
N THR A 12 -14.07 -38.01 -11.27
CA THR A 12 -13.92 -36.86 -10.38
C THR A 12 -15.03 -35.86 -10.69
N ALA A 13 -15.99 -35.73 -9.78
CA ALA A 13 -16.93 -34.63 -9.78
C ALA A 13 -16.15 -33.33 -9.54
N PHE A 14 -15.94 -32.54 -10.59
CA PHE A 14 -15.56 -31.15 -10.45
C PHE A 14 -16.70 -30.43 -9.75
N SER A 15 -16.49 -30.03 -8.50
CA SER A 15 -17.27 -28.97 -7.87
C SER A 15 -17.09 -27.72 -8.73
N SER A 16 -18.17 -27.22 -9.33
CA SER A 16 -18.18 -25.91 -9.98
C SER A 16 -17.58 -24.87 -9.04
N PRO A 17 -16.68 -23.98 -9.50
CA PRO A 17 -16.30 -22.83 -8.70
C PRO A 17 -17.55 -21.99 -8.43
N ALA A 18 -17.59 -21.32 -7.27
CA ALA A 18 -18.59 -20.30 -7.00
C ALA A 18 -18.57 -19.30 -8.18
N ALA A 19 -19.75 -18.87 -8.63
CA ALA A 19 -19.83 -17.79 -9.61
C ALA A 19 -19.26 -16.53 -8.92
N PHE A 20 -18.14 -16.02 -9.43
CA PHE A 20 -17.64 -14.70 -9.07
C PHE A 20 -18.62 -13.63 -9.57
N ALA A 21 -18.55 -12.42 -9.04
CA ALA A 21 -19.32 -11.28 -9.47
C ALA A 21 -19.11 -11.06 -10.97
N ASP A 22 -20.22 -10.82 -11.68
CA ASP A 22 -20.16 -10.45 -13.09
C ASP A 22 -19.49 -9.06 -13.24
N ASP A 23 -19.66 -8.19 -12.22
CA ASP A 23 -19.26 -6.78 -12.20
C ASP A 23 -18.20 -6.47 -11.11
N MET A 24 -17.21 -5.63 -11.44
CA MET A 24 -16.14 -5.20 -10.53
C MET A 24 -16.62 -4.17 -9.51
N PHE A 25 -17.40 -3.16 -9.93
CA PHE A 25 -17.84 -2.08 -9.07
C PHE A 25 -19.29 -2.23 -8.67
N GLN A 26 -19.61 -1.94 -7.41
CA GLN A 26 -20.99 -1.96 -6.91
C GLN A 26 -21.60 -0.56 -6.89
N GLY A 27 -22.92 -0.49 -7.13
CA GLY A 27 -23.66 0.76 -7.04
C GLY A 27 -23.21 1.79 -8.08
N VAL A 28 -22.84 1.33 -9.28
CA VAL A 28 -22.36 2.21 -10.35
C VAL A 28 -23.48 3.16 -10.80
N GLU A 29 -23.15 4.45 -10.83
CA GLU A 29 -23.98 5.51 -11.36
C GLU A 29 -23.15 6.38 -12.31
N THR A 30 -23.64 6.54 -13.54
CA THR A 30 -23.07 7.49 -14.51
C THR A 30 -23.81 8.81 -14.40
N LEU A 31 -23.09 9.86 -14.02
CA LEU A 31 -23.62 11.20 -13.92
C LEU A 31 -23.09 12.05 -15.07
N ALA A 32 -23.95 12.89 -15.64
CA ALA A 32 -23.48 13.99 -16.47
C ALA A 32 -22.55 14.85 -15.61
N PHE A 33 -21.31 15.02 -16.06
CA PHE A 33 -20.31 15.75 -15.29
C PHE A 33 -20.82 17.17 -15.01
N SER A 34 -20.88 17.58 -13.74
CA SER A 34 -21.57 18.81 -13.32
C SER A 34 -20.88 20.10 -13.81
N GLY A 35 -19.71 19.98 -14.44
CA GLY A 35 -18.89 21.11 -14.88
C GLY A 35 -18.36 21.07 -16.30
N GLY A 36 -18.87 20.21 -17.20
CA GLY A 36 -18.37 20.18 -18.58
C GLY A 36 -18.92 19.05 -19.46
N ALA A 37 -18.23 18.78 -20.58
CA ALA A 37 -18.48 17.62 -21.42
C ALA A 37 -17.76 16.39 -20.83
N GLY A 38 -18.47 15.26 -20.73
CA GLY A 38 -17.96 14.01 -20.16
C GLY A 38 -18.91 13.41 -19.14
N ASP A 39 -18.63 12.17 -18.77
CA ASP A 39 -19.35 11.43 -17.73
C ASP A 39 -18.43 11.24 -16.53
N GLU A 40 -18.95 11.47 -15.32
CA GLU A 40 -18.32 11.00 -14.08
C GLU A 40 -19.03 9.74 -13.64
N VAL A 41 -18.26 8.69 -13.38
CA VAL A 41 -18.78 7.43 -12.88
C VAL A 41 -18.54 7.39 -11.38
N ARG A 42 -19.61 7.14 -10.62
CA ARG A 42 -19.54 6.93 -9.17
C ARG A 42 -19.82 5.48 -8.86
N PHE A 43 -19.19 4.95 -7.81
CA PHE A 43 -19.48 3.62 -7.29
C PHE A 43 -19.34 3.60 -5.77
N THR A 44 -19.97 2.63 -5.10
CA THR A 44 -19.95 2.54 -3.64
C THR A 44 -18.70 1.81 -3.14
N SER A 45 -18.39 0.65 -3.72
CA SER A 45 -17.28 -0.21 -3.34
C SER A 45 -16.92 -1.18 -4.46
N LEU A 46 -15.77 -1.84 -4.34
CA LEU A 46 -15.50 -3.05 -5.13
C LEU A 46 -16.49 -4.17 -4.74
N ALA A 47 -16.76 -5.08 -5.67
CA ALA A 47 -17.49 -6.29 -5.34
C ALA A 47 -16.66 -7.16 -4.35
N PRO A 48 -17.29 -7.78 -3.34
CA PRO A 48 -16.59 -8.44 -2.22
C PRO A 48 -15.59 -9.52 -2.60
N ASP A 49 -15.76 -10.13 -3.77
CA ASP A 49 -15.01 -11.27 -4.27
C ASP A 49 -13.94 -10.90 -5.31
N VAL A 50 -13.87 -9.62 -5.73
CA VAL A 50 -12.82 -9.10 -6.63
C VAL A 50 -11.43 -9.41 -6.08
N MET A 51 -11.25 -9.23 -4.76
CA MET A 51 -9.99 -9.49 -4.08
C MET A 51 -9.77 -10.99 -3.74
N GLU A 52 -10.66 -11.87 -4.17
CA GLU A 52 -10.57 -13.34 -4.01
C GLU A 52 -10.47 -14.08 -5.36
N MET A 53 -10.47 -13.35 -6.47
CA MET A 53 -10.31 -13.88 -7.83
C MET A 53 -8.96 -14.61 -8.00
N ARG A 54 -8.89 -15.47 -9.01
CA ARG A 54 -7.69 -16.23 -9.37
C ARG A 54 -7.08 -15.68 -10.67
N VAL A 55 -5.78 -15.88 -10.82
CA VAL A 55 -5.06 -15.51 -12.05
C VAL A 55 -5.76 -16.09 -13.29
N GLY A 56 -6.04 -15.23 -14.27
CA GLY A 56 -6.77 -15.54 -15.50
C GLY A 56 -8.29 -15.43 -15.39
N ASP A 57 -8.85 -15.22 -14.20
CA ASP A 57 -10.27 -14.89 -14.05
C ASP A 57 -10.56 -13.51 -14.67
N ARG A 58 -11.79 -13.35 -15.16
CA ARG A 58 -12.24 -12.15 -15.88
C ARG A 58 -13.39 -11.49 -15.15
N ILE A 59 -13.52 -10.18 -15.33
CA ILE A 59 -14.56 -9.39 -14.68
C ILE A 59 -14.95 -8.19 -15.53
N ASP A 60 -16.24 -7.86 -15.57
CA ASP A 60 -16.75 -6.65 -16.22
C ASP A 60 -16.40 -5.44 -15.34
N LEU A 61 -15.76 -4.43 -15.90
CA LEU A 61 -15.51 -3.16 -15.20
C LEU A 61 -16.77 -2.32 -15.10
N ASN A 62 -17.86 -2.70 -15.76
CA ASN A 62 -19.21 -2.18 -15.62
C ASN A 62 -19.35 -0.65 -15.64
N PHE A 63 -18.44 0.03 -16.34
CA PHE A 63 -18.48 1.45 -16.68
C PHE A 63 -17.98 1.69 -18.12
N GLY A 64 -18.16 2.91 -18.62
CA GLY A 64 -17.67 3.31 -19.94
C GLY A 64 -18.32 2.48 -21.07
N PRO A 65 -17.58 2.08 -22.12
CA PRO A 65 -18.10 1.26 -23.21
C PRO A 65 -18.34 -0.23 -22.84
N GLY A 66 -18.10 -0.64 -21.58
CA GLY A 66 -18.20 -2.03 -21.15
C GLY A 66 -16.87 -2.79 -21.28
N TYR A 67 -15.86 -2.32 -20.56
CA TYR A 67 -14.54 -2.94 -20.52
C TYR A 67 -14.56 -4.25 -19.71
N VAL A 68 -13.82 -5.26 -20.18
CA VAL A 68 -13.57 -6.49 -19.42
C VAL A 68 -12.11 -6.53 -19.03
N ALA A 69 -11.78 -6.87 -17.79
CA ALA A 69 -10.42 -7.02 -17.32
C ALA A 69 -10.11 -8.48 -16.97
N GLU A 70 -8.85 -8.90 -17.19
CA GLU A 70 -8.30 -10.20 -16.82
C GLU A 70 -7.26 -10.02 -15.69
N LEU A 71 -7.38 -10.83 -14.63
CA LEU A 71 -6.51 -10.76 -13.46
C LEU A 71 -5.15 -11.40 -13.74
N ASP A 72 -4.06 -10.67 -13.48
CA ASP A 72 -2.70 -11.22 -13.50
C ASP A 72 -2.22 -11.62 -12.08
N ARG A 73 -2.46 -10.78 -11.06
CA ARG A 73 -2.21 -11.14 -9.65
C ARG A 73 -2.94 -10.24 -8.64
N ILE A 74 -3.07 -10.74 -7.41
CA ILE A 74 -3.49 -9.96 -6.24
C ILE A 74 -2.34 -9.95 -5.23
N ASP A 75 -1.89 -8.76 -4.85
CA ASP A 75 -0.85 -8.57 -3.85
C ASP A 75 -1.46 -8.06 -2.53
N GLN A 76 -0.97 -8.55 -1.39
CA GLN A 76 -1.22 -7.95 -0.08
C GLN A 76 0.07 -7.28 0.40
N GLN A 77 0.04 -5.95 0.48
CA GLN A 77 1.17 -5.16 0.93
C GLN A 77 1.38 -5.26 2.44
N ALA A 78 2.63 -5.05 2.89
CA ALA A 78 3.02 -5.18 4.29
C ALA A 78 2.26 -4.22 5.23
N MET A 79 1.75 -3.10 4.71
CA MET A 79 0.98 -2.08 5.43
C MET A 79 -0.53 -2.20 5.19
N GLY A 80 -0.98 -3.26 4.51
CA GLY A 80 -2.35 -3.74 4.49
C GLY A 80 -3.12 -3.57 3.19
N ALA A 81 -2.65 -2.75 2.25
CA ALA A 81 -3.38 -2.55 1.00
C ALA A 81 -3.42 -3.86 0.21
N ARG A 82 -4.60 -4.20 -0.31
CA ARG A 82 -4.76 -5.28 -1.31
C ARG A 82 -4.76 -4.63 -2.68
N THR A 83 -3.91 -5.11 -3.58
CA THR A 83 -3.80 -4.55 -4.93
C THR A 83 -4.17 -5.62 -5.96
N TRP A 84 -5.21 -5.34 -6.73
CA TRP A 84 -5.64 -6.11 -7.89
C TRP A 84 -4.86 -5.58 -9.10
N ILE A 85 -4.14 -6.47 -9.78
CA ILE A 85 -3.28 -6.13 -10.92
C ILE A 85 -3.66 -7.03 -12.09
N GLY A 86 -4.11 -6.41 -13.17
CA GLY A 86 -4.55 -7.09 -14.37
C GLY A 86 -4.44 -6.20 -15.59
N ARG A 87 -5.17 -6.55 -16.64
CA ARG A 87 -5.18 -5.84 -17.92
C ARG A 87 -6.53 -5.96 -18.61
N ILE A 88 -6.83 -5.06 -19.54
CA ILE A 88 -8.03 -5.19 -20.38
C ILE A 88 -7.96 -6.49 -21.20
N GLU A 89 -9.11 -7.16 -21.36
CA GLU A 89 -9.24 -8.43 -22.08
C GLU A 89 -8.74 -8.29 -23.52
N GLY A 90 -7.88 -9.21 -23.93
CA GLY A 90 -7.31 -9.20 -25.29
C GLY A 90 -6.25 -8.13 -25.51
N GLY A 91 -6.11 -7.21 -24.56
CA GLY A 91 -4.99 -6.30 -24.42
C GLY A 91 -3.74 -6.98 -23.88
N ASP A 92 -2.69 -6.19 -23.75
CA ASP A 92 -1.42 -6.60 -23.19
C ASP A 92 -1.09 -5.74 -21.97
N ILE A 93 0.19 -5.48 -21.70
CA ILE A 93 0.59 -4.67 -20.54
C ILE A 93 0.39 -3.16 -20.75
N HIS A 94 0.04 -2.69 -21.95
CA HIS A 94 -0.33 -1.28 -22.16
C HIS A 94 -1.67 -0.96 -21.50
N ASP A 95 -2.55 -1.97 -21.40
CA ASP A 95 -3.91 -1.84 -20.89
C ASP A 95 -4.01 -2.18 -19.40
N ARG A 96 -2.98 -1.81 -18.63
CA ARG A 96 -2.87 -2.16 -17.20
C ARG A 96 -4.03 -1.62 -16.39
N VAL A 97 -4.52 -2.48 -15.51
CA VAL A 97 -5.54 -2.19 -14.51
C VAL A 97 -4.93 -2.46 -13.15
N ILE A 98 -4.69 -1.41 -12.37
CA ILE A 98 -4.08 -1.48 -11.05
C ILE A 98 -5.03 -0.80 -10.07
N ILE A 99 -5.56 -1.55 -9.12
CA ILE A 99 -6.54 -1.07 -8.15
C ILE A 99 -6.10 -1.50 -6.75
N SER A 100 -5.86 -0.53 -5.86
CA SER A 100 -5.51 -0.78 -4.46
C SER A 100 -6.67 -0.41 -3.55
N GLU A 101 -7.02 -1.31 -2.64
CA GLU A 101 -7.99 -1.09 -1.57
C GLU A 101 -7.32 -1.14 -0.20
N LEU A 102 -7.57 -0.13 0.62
CA LEU A 102 -7.18 -0.09 2.03
C LEU A 102 -8.23 0.69 2.83
N ASN A 103 -8.61 0.20 4.02
CA ASN A 103 -9.52 0.89 4.92
C ASN A 103 -10.88 1.23 4.29
N GLY A 104 -11.33 0.44 3.30
CA GLY A 104 -12.54 0.72 2.50
C GLY A 104 -12.39 1.79 1.42
N PHE A 105 -11.20 2.38 1.27
CA PHE A 105 -10.88 3.33 0.22
C PHE A 105 -10.18 2.64 -0.95
N THR A 106 -10.59 3.00 -2.16
CA THR A 106 -10.05 2.48 -3.42
C THR A 106 -9.34 3.58 -4.18
N PHE A 107 -8.11 3.30 -4.61
CA PHE A 107 -7.37 4.08 -5.58
C PHE A 107 -7.01 3.20 -6.76
N GLY A 108 -6.87 3.75 -7.95
CA GLY A 108 -6.54 2.93 -9.11
C GLY A 108 -6.31 3.70 -10.38
N SER A 109 -5.69 3.01 -11.34
CA SER A 109 -5.53 3.46 -12.72
C SER A 109 -5.91 2.31 -13.65
N ILE A 110 -6.67 2.65 -14.69
CA ILE A 110 -7.17 1.73 -15.71
C ILE A 110 -6.79 2.34 -17.05
N ALA A 111 -5.73 1.80 -17.66
CA ALA A 111 -5.30 2.18 -18.99
C ALA A 111 -6.18 1.46 -20.04
N THR A 112 -6.71 2.24 -20.98
CA THR A 112 -7.59 1.76 -22.05
C THR A 112 -7.31 2.53 -23.34
N ASP A 113 -7.83 2.05 -24.47
CA ASP A 113 -7.68 2.70 -25.78
C ASP A 113 -8.21 4.14 -25.84
N ASP A 114 -9.19 4.50 -24.99
CA ASP A 114 -9.76 5.85 -24.93
C ASP A 114 -9.12 6.75 -23.86
N GLY A 115 -8.06 6.28 -23.20
CA GLY A 115 -7.28 7.02 -22.21
C GLY A 115 -7.16 6.31 -20.87
N VAL A 116 -6.59 7.03 -19.89
CA VAL A 116 -6.36 6.50 -18.54
C VAL A 116 -7.47 6.97 -17.61
N TRP A 117 -8.21 6.02 -17.06
CA TRP A 117 -9.23 6.26 -16.04
C TRP A 117 -8.62 6.13 -14.65
N ASN A 118 -8.84 7.14 -13.82
CA ASN A 118 -8.33 7.21 -12.45
C ASN A 118 -9.46 6.95 -11.46
N ILE A 119 -9.15 6.20 -10.40
CA ILE A 119 -10.05 5.92 -9.30
C ILE A 119 -9.57 6.63 -8.05
N ILE A 120 -10.47 7.37 -7.41
CA ILE A 120 -10.24 8.01 -6.10
C ILE A 120 -11.47 7.87 -5.19
N PRO A 121 -11.29 8.04 -3.86
CA PRO A 121 -12.41 8.31 -2.97
C PRO A 121 -13.21 9.54 -3.39
N GLY A 122 -14.53 9.49 -3.20
CA GLY A 122 -15.48 10.53 -3.62
C GLY A 122 -16.46 10.95 -2.51
N GLU A 123 -17.50 11.69 -2.89
CA GLU A 123 -18.56 12.14 -1.98
C GLU A 123 -19.31 10.97 -1.30
N ASN A 124 -19.89 11.23 -0.12
CA ASN A 124 -20.76 10.29 0.61
C ASN A 124 -20.12 8.89 0.83
N GLY A 125 -18.80 8.81 1.05
CA GLY A 125 -18.12 7.53 1.30
C GLY A 125 -18.12 6.56 0.11
N GLY A 126 -18.43 7.03 -1.10
CA GLY A 126 -18.24 6.29 -2.35
C GLY A 126 -16.93 6.65 -3.02
N HIS A 127 -16.83 6.35 -4.31
CA HIS A 127 -15.65 6.51 -5.14
C HIS A 127 -16.01 7.12 -6.50
N ARG A 128 -15.03 7.71 -7.16
CA ARG A 128 -15.15 8.33 -8.49
C ARG A 128 -14.20 7.64 -9.45
N ILE A 129 -14.66 7.42 -10.68
CA ILE A 129 -13.85 7.04 -11.84
C ILE A 129 -13.94 8.17 -12.85
N PHE A 130 -12.79 8.70 -13.27
CA PHE A 130 -12.74 9.84 -14.17
C PHE A 130 -11.45 9.84 -15.00
N GLN A 131 -11.49 10.49 -16.16
CA GLN A 131 -10.30 10.89 -16.91
C GLN A 131 -10.00 12.36 -16.63
N HIS A 132 -8.73 12.74 -16.62
CA HIS A 132 -8.37 14.16 -16.60
C HIS A 132 -8.96 14.85 -17.85
N PRO A 133 -9.56 16.05 -17.72
CA PRO A 133 -10.11 16.76 -18.87
C PRO A 133 -8.98 17.18 -19.83
N GLU A 134 -9.29 17.36 -21.11
CA GLU A 134 -8.30 17.69 -22.15
C GLU A 134 -7.49 18.98 -21.86
N ASN A 135 -8.05 19.89 -21.06
CA ASN A 135 -7.38 21.13 -20.64
C ASN A 135 -6.59 21.01 -19.31
N ALA A 136 -6.54 19.83 -18.69
CA ALA A 136 -5.62 19.57 -17.59
C ALA A 136 -4.18 19.48 -18.12
N VAL A 137 -3.25 20.03 -17.36
CA VAL A 137 -1.85 20.13 -17.76
C VAL A 137 -1.03 19.27 -16.81
N LEU A 138 -0.34 18.28 -17.38
CA LEU A 138 0.69 17.56 -16.65
C LEU A 138 1.85 18.53 -16.37
N GLU A 139 2.19 18.72 -15.11
CA GLU A 139 3.21 19.67 -14.68
C GLU A 139 4.61 19.15 -15.05
N GLY A 140 5.29 19.88 -15.94
CA GLY A 140 6.65 19.60 -16.39
C GLY A 140 7.49 20.88 -16.38
N TRP A 141 7.93 21.30 -15.19
CA TRP A 141 8.73 22.53 -15.03
C TRP A 141 9.69 22.42 -13.84
N GLY A 142 10.88 21.83 -14.05
CA GLY A 142 11.94 21.87 -13.04
C GLY A 142 13.14 21.01 -13.41
N ASP A 143 14.27 21.32 -12.77
CA ASP A 143 15.37 20.37 -12.59
C ASP A 143 15.04 19.60 -11.30
N ASP A 144 14.51 18.37 -11.43
CA ASP A 144 14.18 17.47 -10.31
C ASP A 144 15.27 16.41 -10.07
N GLU A 145 16.38 16.50 -10.79
CA GLU A 145 17.55 15.64 -10.65
C GLU A 145 18.70 16.39 -9.95
N ILE A 146 19.20 15.85 -8.82
CA ILE A 146 20.44 16.36 -8.21
C ILE A 146 21.52 15.28 -8.24
N VAL A 147 22.56 15.49 -9.06
CA VAL A 147 23.74 14.61 -9.07
C VAL A 147 24.66 14.94 -7.89
N PRO A 148 24.86 14.02 -6.92
CA PRO A 148 25.74 14.27 -5.79
C PRO A 148 27.19 14.46 -6.23
N THR A 149 27.91 15.43 -5.64
CA THR A 149 29.34 15.58 -5.91
C THR A 149 30.14 14.39 -5.36
N PRO A 150 31.26 13.97 -5.98
CA PRO A 150 32.08 12.89 -5.45
C PRO A 150 32.50 13.13 -3.99
N ASP A 151 32.85 14.38 -3.65
CA ASP A 151 33.27 14.77 -2.29
C ASP A 151 32.17 14.57 -1.24
N SER A 152 30.89 14.65 -1.63
CA SER A 152 29.75 14.43 -0.72
C SER A 152 29.60 12.97 -0.24
N VAL A 153 30.29 12.03 -0.91
CA VAL A 153 30.22 10.57 -0.69
C VAL A 153 31.56 10.01 -0.14
N ILE A 154 32.66 10.78 -0.18
CA ILE A 154 34.02 10.34 0.18
C ILE A 154 34.25 10.16 1.71
N ALA A 155 33.28 10.41 2.58
CA ALA A 155 33.45 10.21 4.02
C ALA A 155 33.45 8.74 4.50
N GLU A 156 33.08 7.76 3.67
CA GLU A 156 33.01 6.33 4.07
C GLU A 156 33.71 5.35 3.10
N PHE A 157 34.44 5.84 2.09
CA PHE A 157 35.08 5.02 1.06
C PHE A 157 36.35 4.25 1.52
N GLN A 158 36.51 3.96 2.82
CA GLN A 158 37.59 3.10 3.30
C GLN A 158 37.13 1.65 3.45
N GLU A 159 37.46 0.89 2.41
CA GLU A 159 37.51 -0.58 2.32
C GLU A 159 36.20 -1.35 2.50
N SER A 160 35.48 -1.50 1.40
CA SER A 160 34.75 -2.74 1.09
C SER A 160 34.80 -3.03 -0.42
N ALA A 161 36.02 -3.23 -0.92
CA ALA A 161 36.23 -4.06 -2.10
C ALA A 161 36.11 -5.53 -1.66
N ALA A 162 34.89 -5.97 -1.37
CA ALA A 162 34.55 -7.38 -1.36
C ALA A 162 33.95 -7.69 -2.73
N ASP A 163 34.78 -8.35 -3.54
CA ASP A 163 34.48 -9.02 -4.80
C ASP A 163 33.04 -9.56 -4.85
N SER A 164 32.12 -8.78 -5.46
CA SER A 164 30.90 -9.33 -6.01
C SER A 164 31.21 -9.61 -7.47
N GLY A 165 31.33 -10.90 -7.79
CA GLY A 165 31.59 -11.35 -9.16
C GLY A 165 30.64 -10.65 -10.12
N GLU A 166 31.24 -9.99 -11.10
CA GLU A 166 30.59 -9.26 -12.17
C GLU A 166 29.51 -10.14 -12.83
N LEU A 167 28.26 -9.96 -12.44
CA LEU A 167 27.09 -10.42 -13.17
C LEU A 167 26.44 -9.16 -13.74
N SER A 168 27.08 -8.63 -14.78
CA SER A 168 26.43 -7.77 -15.77
C SER A 168 25.54 -8.70 -16.59
N SER A 169 24.24 -8.69 -16.33
CA SER A 169 23.27 -9.30 -17.25
C SER A 169 22.53 -8.18 -17.98
N THR A 170 22.81 -8.05 -19.27
CA THR A 170 21.94 -7.36 -20.22
C THR A 170 20.54 -7.97 -20.22
N ASP A 171 20.45 -9.27 -19.93
CA ASP A 171 19.21 -10.02 -20.03
C ASP A 171 18.27 -9.76 -18.84
N ALA A 172 16.96 -9.86 -19.11
CA ALA A 172 15.92 -9.88 -18.09
C ALA A 172 16.20 -10.96 -17.04
N VAL A 173 15.84 -10.67 -15.79
CA VAL A 173 16.04 -11.57 -14.66
C VAL A 173 14.70 -11.82 -13.96
N ALA A 174 14.64 -12.87 -13.14
CA ALA A 174 13.40 -13.22 -12.44
C ALA A 174 12.96 -12.08 -11.49
N VAL A 175 11.65 -11.82 -11.44
CA VAL A 175 11.06 -10.82 -10.55
C VAL A 175 11.51 -11.04 -9.09
N GLY A 176 12.06 -9.99 -8.47
CA GLY A 176 12.59 -10.01 -7.11
C GLY A 176 13.97 -10.65 -6.93
N SER A 177 14.60 -11.17 -7.99
CA SER A 177 15.95 -11.77 -7.86
C SER A 177 17.03 -10.74 -7.55
N ASN A 178 16.79 -9.46 -7.83
CA ASN A 178 17.69 -8.35 -7.51
C ASN A 178 17.34 -7.68 -6.16
N GLY A 179 16.42 -8.25 -5.37
CA GLY A 179 16.08 -7.75 -4.05
C GLY A 179 14.78 -6.95 -4.01
N THR A 180 14.49 -6.40 -2.82
CA THR A 180 13.32 -5.57 -2.56
C THR A 180 13.77 -4.28 -1.90
N ILE A 181 13.40 -3.15 -2.47
CA ILE A 181 13.68 -1.83 -1.95
C ILE A 181 12.68 -1.55 -0.82
N ASP A 182 13.19 -1.44 0.40
CA ASP A 182 12.38 -1.11 1.57
C ASP A 182 12.21 0.41 1.71
N LEU A 183 10.96 0.88 1.65
CA LEU A 183 10.60 2.30 1.56
C LEU A 183 10.05 2.81 2.90
N MET A 184 10.63 3.91 3.38
CA MET A 184 10.03 4.75 4.43
C MET A 184 9.40 5.97 3.77
N VAL A 185 8.08 6.10 3.87
CA VAL A 185 7.37 7.26 3.33
C VAL A 185 6.83 8.11 4.47
N LEU A 186 7.06 9.41 4.38
CA LEU A 186 6.58 10.41 5.32
C LEU A 186 5.59 11.31 4.61
N TYR A 187 4.44 11.58 5.19
CA TYR A 187 3.45 12.46 4.58
C TYR A 187 3.26 13.73 5.42
N THR A 188 2.94 14.85 4.78
CA THR A 188 2.75 16.14 5.48
C THR A 188 1.29 16.41 5.82
N GLN A 189 1.00 17.53 6.47
CA GLN A 189 -0.37 17.90 6.84
C GLN A 189 -1.28 18.02 5.61
N SER A 190 -0.74 18.51 4.49
CA SER A 190 -1.51 18.66 3.25
C SER A 190 -2.06 17.33 2.71
N MET A 191 -1.41 16.20 2.99
CA MET A 191 -1.93 14.87 2.64
C MET A 191 -3.09 14.45 3.53
N GLU A 192 -3.03 14.70 4.84
CA GLU A 192 -4.16 14.44 5.75
C GLU A 192 -5.36 15.32 5.42
N ASP A 193 -5.12 16.59 5.12
CA ASP A 193 -6.18 17.52 4.72
C ASP A 193 -6.86 17.08 3.41
N THR A 194 -6.10 16.40 2.55
CA THR A 194 -6.54 15.98 1.21
C THR A 194 -7.25 14.62 1.23
N TRP A 195 -6.69 13.66 1.97
CA TRP A 195 -7.10 12.25 1.90
C TRP A 195 -7.60 11.70 3.24
N GLY A 196 -7.34 12.34 4.38
CA GLY A 196 -7.69 11.83 5.71
C GLY A 196 -7.20 10.40 5.94
N LEU A 197 -8.08 9.51 6.42
CA LEU A 197 -7.76 8.08 6.61
C LEU A 197 -7.41 7.33 5.30
N ALA A 198 -7.65 7.92 4.13
CA ALA A 198 -7.29 7.35 2.83
C ALA A 198 -5.82 7.59 2.46
N VAL A 199 -5.06 8.41 3.20
CA VAL A 199 -3.60 8.65 2.95
C VAL A 199 -2.84 7.33 2.83
N GLY A 200 -3.10 6.39 3.74
CA GLY A 200 -2.44 5.08 3.71
C GLY A 200 -2.74 4.27 2.44
N GLY A 201 -3.93 4.43 1.87
CA GLY A 201 -4.34 3.81 0.61
C GLY A 201 -3.68 4.48 -0.58
N ARG A 202 -3.65 5.82 -0.61
CA ARG A 202 -2.99 6.60 -1.67
C ARG A 202 -1.50 6.26 -1.78
N VAL A 203 -0.78 6.27 -0.67
CA VAL A 203 0.67 5.97 -0.67
C VAL A 203 0.94 4.52 -1.09
N GLN A 204 0.16 3.55 -0.60
CA GLN A 204 0.35 2.15 -1.00
C GLN A 204 -0.01 1.90 -2.47
N TYR A 205 -0.97 2.65 -3.04
CA TYR A 205 -1.24 2.65 -4.47
C TYR A 205 -0.06 3.18 -5.28
N LEU A 206 0.55 4.31 -4.89
CA LEU A 206 1.75 4.84 -5.56
C LEU A 206 2.94 3.85 -5.46
N VAL A 207 3.10 3.18 -4.33
CA VAL A 207 4.10 2.10 -4.16
C VAL A 207 3.77 0.89 -5.06
N ALA A 208 2.50 0.57 -5.26
CA ALA A 208 2.09 -0.49 -6.19
C ALA A 208 2.42 -0.13 -7.65
N LEU A 209 2.22 1.12 -8.06
CA LEU A 209 2.61 1.60 -9.38
C LEU A 209 4.12 1.49 -9.59
N LEU A 210 4.93 1.91 -8.60
CA LEU A 210 6.38 1.72 -8.64
C LEU A 210 6.76 0.24 -8.74
N ASP A 211 6.21 -0.62 -7.88
CA ASP A 211 6.50 -2.06 -7.88
C ASP A 211 6.14 -2.70 -9.23
N GLN A 212 5.00 -2.31 -9.80
CA GLN A 212 4.56 -2.78 -11.10
C GLN A 212 5.45 -2.27 -12.23
N ALA A 213 5.86 -1.01 -12.22
CA ALA A 213 6.80 -0.46 -13.18
C ALA A 213 8.16 -1.19 -13.14
N LEU A 214 8.67 -1.51 -11.94
CA LEU A 214 9.91 -2.29 -11.78
C LEU A 214 9.77 -3.72 -12.37
N ILE A 215 8.61 -4.34 -12.21
CA ILE A 215 8.30 -5.67 -12.75
C ILE A 215 8.20 -5.62 -14.27
N ASP A 216 7.34 -4.74 -14.79
CA ASP A 216 7.04 -4.67 -16.23
C ASP A 216 8.23 -4.16 -17.04
N SER A 217 9.20 -3.50 -16.40
CA SER A 217 10.46 -3.07 -17.04
C SER A 217 11.59 -4.11 -16.99
N ASP A 218 11.35 -5.31 -16.44
CA ASP A 218 12.36 -6.38 -16.29
C ASP A 218 13.59 -6.02 -15.42
N THR A 219 13.41 -5.20 -14.38
CA THR A 219 14.52 -4.79 -13.50
C THR A 219 14.99 -5.89 -12.56
N GLY A 220 14.14 -6.89 -12.28
CA GLY A 220 14.36 -7.89 -11.24
C GLY A 220 14.16 -7.40 -9.81
N LEU A 221 13.80 -6.13 -9.61
CA LEU A 221 13.57 -5.52 -8.31
C LEU A 221 12.10 -5.60 -7.90
N ARG A 222 11.85 -5.34 -6.61
CA ARG A 222 10.53 -5.12 -6.00
C ARG A 222 10.59 -3.90 -5.09
N ALA A 223 9.44 -3.33 -4.76
CA ALA A 223 9.31 -2.26 -3.77
C ALA A 223 8.38 -2.67 -2.63
N ARG A 224 8.69 -2.22 -1.41
CA ARG A 224 7.90 -2.53 -0.21
C ARG A 224 7.85 -1.36 0.76
N LEU A 225 6.66 -0.87 1.06
CA LEU A 225 6.46 0.11 2.13
C LEU A 225 6.68 -0.55 3.50
N VAL A 226 7.59 0.02 4.30
CA VAL A 226 7.97 -0.53 5.61
C VAL A 226 7.65 0.39 6.78
N TYR A 227 7.43 1.66 6.48
CA TYR A 227 7.10 2.68 7.45
C TYR A 227 6.31 3.80 6.77
N LEU A 228 5.22 4.23 7.42
CA LEU A 228 4.40 5.35 6.99
C LEU A 228 4.06 6.20 8.22
N ASP A 229 4.43 7.48 8.22
CA ASP A 229 4.01 8.39 9.29
C ASP A 229 3.88 9.83 8.82
N LYS A 230 3.16 10.62 9.62
CA LYS A 230 3.10 12.05 9.46
C LYS A 230 4.43 12.69 9.86
N LEU A 231 4.93 13.59 9.01
CA LEU A 231 6.05 14.47 9.32
C LEU A 231 5.56 15.93 9.40
N SER A 232 5.96 16.63 10.45
CA SER A 232 5.77 18.08 10.54
C SER A 232 6.80 18.81 9.68
N ALA A 233 6.60 18.79 8.36
CA ALA A 233 7.40 19.53 7.39
C ALA A 233 6.69 20.81 6.90
N SER A 234 7.47 21.73 6.36
CA SER A 234 7.03 22.97 5.77
C SER A 234 6.28 22.70 4.46
N GLU A 235 5.02 23.14 4.40
CA GLU A 235 4.22 23.13 3.16
C GLU A 235 4.66 24.24 2.18
N THR A 236 5.57 25.11 2.58
CA THR A 236 6.00 26.28 1.78
C THR A 236 7.49 26.32 1.49
N ALA A 237 8.26 25.30 1.89
CA ALA A 237 9.65 25.15 1.46
C ALA A 237 9.69 24.56 0.05
N SER A 238 10.69 24.91 -0.77
CA SER A 238 10.85 24.28 -2.07
C SER A 238 11.17 22.78 -1.93
N ASN A 239 10.90 22.00 -2.97
CA ASN A 239 11.25 20.57 -3.04
C ASN A 239 12.75 20.40 -2.79
N ALA A 240 13.60 21.17 -3.49
CA ALA A 240 15.05 21.09 -3.36
C ALA A 240 15.55 21.40 -1.94
N ASP A 241 15.05 22.49 -1.33
CA ASP A 241 15.47 22.86 0.03
C ASP A 241 15.06 21.80 1.07
N THR A 242 13.88 21.20 0.87
CA THR A 242 13.38 20.12 1.73
C THR A 242 14.17 18.83 1.51
N LEU A 243 14.61 18.55 0.29
CA LEU A 243 15.46 17.39 -0.02
C LEU A 243 16.80 17.47 0.69
N TYR A 244 17.44 18.63 0.72
CA TYR A 244 18.70 18.82 1.46
C TYR A 244 18.50 18.68 2.97
N ASP A 245 17.45 19.26 3.56
CA ASP A 245 17.11 19.04 4.97
C ASP A 245 16.86 17.53 5.25
N LEU A 246 16.23 16.81 4.32
CA LEU A 246 15.98 15.37 4.43
C LEU A 246 17.26 14.54 4.30
N GLN A 247 18.19 14.94 3.43
CA GLN A 247 19.51 14.33 3.30
C GLN A 247 20.31 14.46 4.60
N ASP A 248 20.35 15.67 5.18
CA ASP A 248 21.01 15.91 6.45
C ASP A 248 20.36 15.11 7.57
N GLY A 249 19.04 15.10 7.64
CA GLY A 249 18.29 14.41 8.68
C GLY A 249 18.27 12.89 8.56
N ALA A 250 17.68 12.36 7.50
CA ALA A 250 17.47 10.92 7.28
C ALA A 250 18.67 10.21 6.63
N GLY A 251 19.57 10.95 5.98
CA GLY A 251 20.82 10.43 5.42
C GLY A 251 21.99 10.50 6.40
N ARG A 252 22.18 11.65 7.06
CA ARG A 252 23.38 11.93 7.88
C ARG A 252 23.12 12.00 9.40
N GLY A 253 21.85 12.09 9.84
CA GLY A 253 21.50 12.25 11.25
C GLY A 253 21.92 13.60 11.83
N LEU A 254 22.11 14.60 10.96
CA LEU A 254 22.50 15.95 11.33
C LEU A 254 21.24 16.81 11.50
N ALA A 255 21.24 17.68 12.50
CA ALA A 255 20.27 18.75 12.54
C ALA A 255 20.55 19.69 11.36
N SER A 256 19.51 20.23 10.73
CA SER A 256 19.69 21.21 9.64
C SER A 256 20.56 22.36 10.15
N ASP A 257 21.69 22.59 9.48
CA ASP A 257 22.68 23.60 9.87
C ASP A 257 22.30 25.00 9.36
N ASN A 258 21.07 25.17 8.84
CA ASN A 258 20.69 26.27 7.96
C ASN A 258 21.65 26.38 6.76
N SER A 259 21.99 25.22 6.15
CA SER A 259 22.82 25.19 4.96
C SER A 259 22.28 26.22 3.96
N PRO A 260 23.13 26.87 3.16
CA PRO A 260 22.68 27.80 2.14
C PRO A 260 21.66 27.18 1.16
N GLN A 261 21.54 25.84 1.15
CA GLN A 261 20.68 25.06 0.26
C GLN A 261 19.46 24.42 0.95
N GLY A 262 19.29 24.53 2.28
CA GLY A 262 18.21 23.91 3.03
C GLY A 262 17.15 24.92 3.51
N ALA A 263 15.96 24.43 3.90
CA ALA A 263 14.90 25.27 4.44
C ALA A 263 14.99 25.46 5.97
N GLY A 264 16.00 24.87 6.63
CA GLY A 264 16.23 24.99 8.07
C GLY A 264 15.40 24.02 8.91
N GLN A 265 14.87 22.95 8.30
CA GLN A 265 14.01 21.98 8.99
C GLN A 265 14.84 20.86 9.64
N ASP A 266 14.66 20.64 10.94
CA ASP A 266 15.39 19.59 11.65
C ASP A 266 14.71 18.22 11.49
N PHE A 267 15.33 17.38 10.65
CA PHE A 267 14.92 16.00 10.43
C PHE A 267 15.92 14.97 10.99
N SER A 268 16.83 15.37 11.88
CA SER A 268 17.91 14.52 12.43
C SER A 268 17.43 13.22 13.07
N ALA A 269 16.23 13.22 13.66
CA ALA A 269 15.63 12.04 14.28
C ALA A 269 15.27 10.94 13.28
N LEU A 270 15.15 11.26 11.98
CA LEU A 270 14.73 10.31 10.95
C LEU A 270 15.79 9.25 10.66
N LEU A 271 17.09 9.53 10.80
CA LEU A 271 18.12 8.52 10.55
C LEU A 271 17.95 7.29 11.46
N ALA A 272 17.72 7.54 12.76
CA ALA A 272 17.50 6.47 13.73
C ALA A 272 16.24 5.65 13.41
N ILE A 273 15.18 6.30 12.94
CA ILE A 273 13.94 5.62 12.51
C ILE A 273 14.21 4.80 11.25
N ARG A 274 14.88 5.38 10.24
CA ARG A 274 15.27 4.71 8.99
C ARG A 274 16.09 3.45 9.26
N ASP A 275 17.06 3.52 10.17
CA ASP A 275 17.85 2.36 10.63
C ASP A 275 16.98 1.32 11.34
N ALA A 276 16.10 1.79 12.22
CA ALA A 276 15.22 0.94 13.03
C ALA A 276 14.18 0.15 12.24
N VAL A 277 13.77 0.66 11.08
CA VAL A 277 12.78 0.03 10.21
C VAL A 277 13.43 -0.68 9.01
N GLY A 278 14.72 -0.46 8.80
CA GLY A 278 15.49 -1.04 7.69
C GLY A 278 15.09 -0.46 6.34
N ALA A 279 14.81 0.84 6.26
CA ALA A 279 14.42 1.48 5.01
C ALA A 279 15.64 1.87 4.16
N ASP A 280 15.68 1.35 2.94
CA ASP A 280 16.69 1.67 1.93
C ASP A 280 16.52 3.10 1.43
N LEU A 281 15.27 3.53 1.18
CA LEU A 281 14.95 4.88 0.70
C LEU A 281 13.96 5.58 1.62
N VAL A 282 14.06 6.91 1.69
CA VAL A 282 13.14 7.77 2.44
C VAL A 282 12.53 8.83 1.54
N SER A 283 11.20 8.89 1.47
CA SER A 283 10.51 9.90 0.68
C SER A 283 9.58 10.75 1.55
N ILE A 284 9.51 12.05 1.30
CA ILE A 284 8.41 12.90 1.78
C ILE A 284 7.39 13.06 0.66
N ILE A 285 6.12 12.81 0.96
CA ILE A 285 4.99 13.09 0.07
C ILE A 285 4.12 14.22 0.62
N ARG A 286 3.82 15.20 -0.23
CA ARG A 286 2.96 16.34 0.09
C ARG A 286 2.10 16.71 -1.10
N ARG A 287 1.04 17.50 -0.90
CA ARG A 287 0.22 17.98 -2.03
C ARG A 287 1.03 18.91 -2.95
N HIS A 288 0.81 18.80 -4.25
CA HIS A 288 1.37 19.73 -5.23
C HIS A 288 0.76 21.14 -5.10
N TYR A 289 1.60 22.19 -5.12
CA TYR A 289 1.20 23.60 -5.23
C TYR A 289 2.10 24.33 -6.24
N SER A 290 1.54 25.01 -7.24
CA SER A 290 2.31 25.80 -8.21
C SER A 290 2.18 27.31 -7.98
N GLY A 291 3.26 28.09 -8.02
CA GLY A 291 3.17 29.56 -7.92
C GLY A 291 4.51 30.31 -7.95
N SER A 292 4.56 31.43 -8.69
CA SER A 292 5.69 32.37 -8.72
C SER A 292 5.41 33.60 -7.82
N GLY A 293 6.11 33.70 -6.69
CA GLY A 293 5.99 34.80 -5.74
C GLY A 293 6.94 34.66 -4.55
N ALA A 294 7.02 35.67 -3.67
CA ALA A 294 7.93 35.72 -2.51
C ALA A 294 7.73 34.62 -1.44
N VAL A 295 6.81 33.67 -1.67
CA VAL A 295 6.58 32.47 -0.86
C VAL A 295 6.55 31.30 -1.83
N ASN A 296 7.71 30.67 -2.05
CA ASN A 296 7.91 29.57 -2.99
C ASN A 296 7.34 28.27 -2.42
N ARG A 297 6.04 28.02 -2.60
CA ARG A 297 5.38 26.80 -2.16
C ARG A 297 5.71 25.68 -3.15
N SER A 298 6.29 24.58 -2.67
CA SER A 298 6.86 23.44 -3.42
C SER A 298 8.02 23.69 -4.39
N GLY A 299 8.25 24.88 -4.91
CA GLY A 299 9.02 24.97 -6.16
C GLY A 299 8.18 24.37 -7.31
N SER A 300 8.39 24.81 -8.53
CA SER A 300 7.52 24.45 -9.67
C SER A 300 7.57 22.97 -10.11
N SER A 301 8.24 22.07 -9.38
CA SER A 301 8.44 20.66 -9.77
C SER A 301 7.50 19.68 -9.08
N CYS A 302 7.23 18.56 -9.74
CA CYS A 302 6.47 17.45 -9.17
C CYS A 302 7.28 16.61 -8.17
N GLY A 303 8.59 16.66 -8.22
CA GLY A 303 9.44 16.06 -7.20
C GLY A 303 10.85 16.59 -7.27
N VAL A 304 11.73 15.97 -6.49
CA VAL A 304 13.18 16.06 -6.63
C VAL A 304 13.83 14.91 -5.86
N ALA A 305 14.88 14.33 -6.43
CA ALA A 305 15.66 13.30 -5.79
C ALA A 305 17.14 13.34 -6.20
N PHE A 306 17.98 12.69 -5.40
CA PHE A 306 19.39 12.54 -5.77
C PHE A 306 19.61 11.37 -6.71
N VAL A 307 20.44 11.59 -7.74
CA VAL A 307 20.84 10.54 -8.67
C VAL A 307 22.03 9.75 -8.13
N ASN A 308 21.72 8.60 -7.54
CA ASN A 308 22.73 7.76 -6.91
C ASN A 308 23.72 7.21 -7.93
N GLY A 309 25.00 7.29 -7.57
CA GLY A 309 26.08 6.82 -8.43
C GLY A 309 26.28 7.62 -9.73
N GLY A 310 25.53 8.71 -9.96
CA GLY A 310 25.65 9.53 -11.17
C GLY A 310 27.08 10.04 -11.41
N SER A 311 27.70 10.64 -10.39
CA SER A 311 29.07 11.17 -10.47
C SER A 311 30.17 10.11 -10.38
N GLN A 312 29.88 8.93 -9.82
CA GLN A 312 30.87 7.88 -9.53
C GLN A 312 30.78 6.68 -10.46
N LYS A 313 29.68 6.57 -11.22
CA LYS A 313 29.32 5.40 -12.02
C LYS A 313 29.26 4.12 -11.20
N THR A 314 28.89 4.22 -9.92
CA THR A 314 28.63 3.06 -9.08
C THR A 314 27.77 3.45 -7.90
N ILE A 315 26.92 2.53 -7.45
CA ILE A 315 26.10 2.67 -6.23
C ILE A 315 26.65 1.71 -5.19
N GLY A 316 27.28 2.28 -4.16
CA GLY A 316 27.74 1.57 -2.97
C GLY A 316 27.02 2.04 -1.70
N VAL A 317 27.33 1.42 -0.56
CA VAL A 317 26.69 1.74 0.73
C VAL A 317 26.82 3.21 1.15
N ALA A 318 27.92 3.88 0.76
CA ALA A 318 28.13 5.30 1.04
C ALA A 318 27.11 6.21 0.33
N ASN A 319 26.45 5.73 -0.72
CA ASN A 319 25.38 6.46 -1.42
C ASN A 319 24.06 6.46 -0.62
N ALA A 320 23.92 5.66 0.45
CA ALA A 320 22.70 5.61 1.24
C ALA A 320 22.28 6.98 1.82
N VAL A 321 23.23 7.87 2.08
CA VAL A 321 22.97 9.25 2.52
C VAL A 321 22.12 10.05 1.51
N ASN A 322 22.19 9.69 0.22
CA ASN A 322 21.46 10.29 -0.88
C ASN A 322 20.20 9.49 -1.26
N GLY A 323 19.89 8.39 -0.55
CA GLY A 323 18.67 7.59 -0.73
C GLY A 323 17.43 8.30 -0.20
N VAL A 324 17.20 9.54 -0.62
CA VAL A 324 16.10 10.40 -0.20
C VAL A 324 15.45 11.08 -1.42
N GLY A 325 14.14 11.39 -1.32
CA GLY A 325 13.37 12.06 -2.37
C GLY A 325 12.16 12.84 -1.85
N ILE A 326 11.70 13.84 -2.59
CA ILE A 326 10.48 14.59 -2.32
C ILE A 326 9.51 14.39 -3.47
N VAL A 327 8.25 14.06 -3.14
CA VAL A 327 7.19 13.80 -4.11
C VAL A 327 6.03 14.74 -3.83
N SER A 328 5.59 15.46 -4.86
CA SER A 328 4.37 16.24 -4.87
C SER A 328 3.25 15.40 -5.48
N ASP A 329 2.20 15.19 -4.72
CA ASP A 329 1.05 14.37 -5.08
C ASP A 329 -0.10 15.24 -5.60
N TRP A 330 -0.83 14.66 -6.57
CA TRP A 330 -2.16 15.10 -6.96
C TRP A 330 -2.22 16.44 -7.73
N VAL A 331 -3.44 16.98 -7.83
CA VAL A 331 -3.72 18.26 -8.49
C VAL A 331 -3.22 19.43 -7.66
N ASN A 332 -2.80 20.48 -8.36
CA ASN A 332 -2.34 21.72 -7.78
C ASN A 332 -3.37 22.29 -6.80
N GLY A 333 -2.98 22.42 -5.54
CA GLY A 333 -3.86 22.91 -4.47
C GLY A 333 -4.25 24.39 -4.61
N ASN A 334 -3.63 25.14 -5.52
CA ASN A 334 -4.09 26.50 -5.87
C ASN A 334 -5.25 26.50 -6.87
N ASP A 335 -5.47 25.39 -7.58
CA ASP A 335 -6.57 25.27 -8.52
C ASP A 335 -7.86 25.02 -7.75
N THR A 336 -8.71 26.04 -7.74
CA THR A 336 -9.98 26.04 -7.00
C THR A 336 -11.17 25.63 -7.85
N ASN A 337 -10.95 25.43 -9.15
CA ASN A 337 -11.95 24.96 -10.10
C ASN A 337 -11.33 23.89 -11.02
N LEU A 338 -11.55 22.60 -10.73
CA LEU A 338 -11.04 21.51 -11.57
C LEU A 338 -11.70 21.45 -12.96
N LEU A 339 -12.62 22.38 -13.26
CA LEU A 339 -13.41 22.42 -14.49
C LEU A 339 -12.80 23.30 -15.59
N ASP A 340 -11.94 24.26 -15.23
CA ASP A 340 -11.34 25.22 -16.18
C ASP A 340 -9.92 24.83 -16.63
N GLY A 341 -9.49 23.60 -16.31
CA GLY A 341 -8.13 23.12 -16.49
C GLY A 341 -7.30 23.36 -15.24
N TYR A 342 -6.48 22.38 -14.89
CA TYR A 342 -5.66 22.40 -13.68
C TYR A 342 -4.30 21.75 -13.94
N GLY A 343 -3.30 22.17 -13.16
CA GLY A 343 -2.01 21.51 -13.10
C GLY A 343 -2.07 20.26 -12.22
N PHE A 344 -1.40 19.19 -12.61
CA PHE A 344 -1.29 18.00 -11.77
C PHE A 344 0.05 17.28 -11.94
N CYS A 345 0.46 16.57 -10.90
CA CYS A 345 1.57 15.63 -10.95
C CYS A 345 1.05 14.23 -11.28
N SER A 346 1.78 13.52 -12.15
CA SER A 346 1.46 12.15 -12.51
C SER A 346 1.52 11.23 -11.28
N ASP A 347 0.66 10.21 -11.25
CA ASP A 347 0.76 9.12 -10.28
C ASP A 347 2.13 8.39 -10.37
N PHE A 348 2.83 8.48 -11.50
CA PHE A 348 4.18 7.94 -11.68
C PHE A 348 5.29 8.84 -11.14
N THR A 349 5.00 10.04 -10.60
CA THR A 349 6.03 10.89 -9.97
C THR A 349 6.75 10.16 -8.84
N PHE A 350 6.04 9.38 -8.01
CA PHE A 350 6.71 8.57 -6.97
C PHE A 350 7.71 7.55 -7.55
N ALA A 351 7.37 6.95 -8.70
CA ALA A 351 8.26 6.03 -9.40
C ALA A 351 9.43 6.76 -10.07
N HIS A 352 9.20 7.96 -10.61
CA HIS A 352 10.22 8.84 -11.20
C HIS A 352 11.31 9.19 -10.18
N GLU A 353 10.92 9.74 -9.02
CA GLU A 353 11.88 10.13 -7.98
C GLU A 353 12.63 8.93 -7.42
N THR A 354 11.95 7.78 -7.27
CA THR A 354 12.61 6.54 -6.89
C THR A 354 13.61 6.07 -7.95
N GLY A 355 13.31 6.30 -9.23
CA GLY A 355 14.22 6.05 -10.36
C GLY A 355 15.53 6.83 -10.25
N HIS A 356 15.48 8.11 -9.87
CA HIS A 356 16.69 8.88 -9.56
C HIS A 356 17.51 8.23 -8.43
N ASN A 357 16.85 7.80 -7.34
CA ASN A 357 17.56 7.08 -6.27
C ASN A 357 18.14 5.73 -6.72
N LEU A 358 17.64 5.12 -7.80
CA LEU A 358 18.22 3.93 -8.45
C LEU A 358 19.35 4.25 -9.43
N GLY A 359 19.66 5.54 -9.63
CA GLY A 359 20.73 6.03 -10.48
C GLY A 359 20.28 6.38 -11.90
N PHE A 360 18.98 6.50 -12.16
CA PHE A 360 18.46 6.93 -13.45
C PHE A 360 18.48 8.44 -13.56
N SER A 361 18.64 8.91 -14.78
CA SER A 361 18.58 10.31 -15.15
C SER A 361 17.49 10.50 -16.19
N HIS A 362 17.16 11.75 -16.52
CA HIS A 362 16.21 12.02 -17.58
C HIS A 362 16.67 11.49 -18.94
N ASN A 363 15.77 11.50 -19.91
CA ASN A 363 16.16 11.35 -21.31
C ASN A 363 17.26 12.36 -21.68
N VAL A 364 18.12 11.99 -22.63
CA VAL A 364 19.39 12.69 -22.91
C VAL A 364 19.17 14.14 -23.33
N GLU A 365 18.03 14.45 -23.93
CA GLU A 365 17.64 15.79 -24.36
C GLU A 365 17.41 16.74 -23.18
N ASP A 366 17.02 16.21 -22.02
CA ASP A 366 16.59 16.97 -20.85
C ASP A 366 17.57 16.89 -19.67
N THR A 367 18.63 16.07 -19.77
CA THR A 367 19.66 15.95 -18.73
C THR A 367 21.04 16.41 -19.19
N THR A 368 21.91 16.66 -18.20
CA THR A 368 23.35 16.75 -18.47
C THR A 368 23.91 15.37 -18.83
N LEU A 369 24.69 15.28 -19.90
CA LEU A 369 25.31 14.02 -20.31
C LEU A 369 26.13 13.39 -19.18
N GLY A 370 25.85 12.12 -18.91
CA GLY A 370 26.52 11.38 -17.86
C GLY A 370 26.04 11.74 -16.45
N SER A 371 24.82 12.26 -16.28
CA SER A 371 24.25 12.38 -14.94
C SER A 371 23.79 11.04 -14.37
N GLY A 372 23.29 10.11 -15.20
CA GLY A 372 22.92 8.76 -14.77
C GLY A 372 24.11 7.89 -14.35
N VAL A 373 23.86 6.84 -13.55
CA VAL A 373 24.88 5.89 -13.04
C VAL A 373 25.62 5.14 -14.15
N ARG A 374 25.01 5.07 -15.33
CA ARG A 374 25.59 4.59 -16.59
C ARG A 374 25.27 5.58 -17.70
N SER A 375 26.04 5.52 -18.80
CA SER A 375 25.81 6.35 -19.99
C SER A 375 24.51 6.03 -20.75
N PHE A 376 23.78 5.00 -20.34
CA PHE A 376 22.49 4.59 -20.87
C PHE A 376 21.37 4.60 -19.80
N ALA A 377 21.65 5.06 -18.58
CA ALA A 377 20.68 5.12 -17.49
C ALA A 377 19.76 6.35 -17.64
N HIS A 378 19.06 6.41 -18.77
CA HIS A 378 18.25 7.55 -19.19
C HIS A 378 16.81 7.12 -19.48
N GLY A 379 15.86 8.03 -19.26
CA GLY A 379 14.53 7.94 -19.85
C GLY A 379 14.58 7.86 -21.38
N HIS A 380 13.52 7.32 -21.96
CA HIS A 380 13.26 7.31 -23.39
C HIS A 380 12.01 8.15 -23.71
N ARG A 381 12.14 9.02 -24.72
CA ARG A 381 11.05 9.74 -25.37
C ARG A 381 11.05 9.36 -26.85
N VAL A 382 9.86 9.31 -27.45
CA VAL A 382 9.64 9.53 -28.88
C VAL A 382 8.83 10.81 -29.03
N ASP A 383 9.43 11.80 -29.67
CA ASP A 383 8.85 13.13 -29.81
C ASP A 383 7.40 13.10 -30.30
N CYS A 384 6.50 13.80 -29.59
CA CYS A 384 5.08 13.90 -29.91
C CYS A 384 4.28 12.57 -29.84
N GLU A 385 4.90 11.46 -29.43
CA GLU A 385 4.24 10.16 -29.31
C GLU A 385 4.16 9.69 -27.85
N PHE A 386 5.30 9.50 -27.17
CA PHE A 386 5.31 8.97 -25.80
C PHE A 386 6.58 9.28 -25.01
N THR A 387 6.46 9.16 -23.69
CA THR A 387 7.57 9.20 -22.74
C THR A 387 7.54 7.98 -21.82
N THR A 388 8.70 7.45 -21.46
CA THR A 388 8.85 6.51 -20.34
C THR A 388 8.90 7.28 -19.01
N ILE A 389 8.83 6.57 -17.87
CA ILE A 389 8.73 7.19 -16.53
C ILE A 389 9.79 8.26 -16.29
N MET A 390 11.03 8.04 -16.73
CA MET A 390 12.15 8.98 -16.50
C MET A 390 12.29 10.03 -17.61
N ALA A 391 11.35 10.17 -18.54
CA ALA A 391 11.48 11.12 -19.64
C ALA A 391 10.49 12.28 -19.51
N TYR A 392 10.94 13.47 -19.93
CA TYR A 392 10.08 14.62 -20.12
C TYR A 392 9.53 14.67 -21.52
N GLY A 393 8.33 15.23 -21.66
CA GLY A 393 7.68 15.35 -22.96
C GLY A 393 8.37 16.39 -23.85
N SER A 394 8.11 16.34 -25.16
CA SER A 394 8.75 17.25 -26.10
C SER A 394 8.52 18.73 -25.70
N ASP A 395 9.54 19.56 -25.89
CA ASP A 395 9.53 20.95 -25.47
C ASP A 395 9.40 21.93 -26.66
N GLY A 396 9.68 23.22 -26.44
CA GLY A 396 9.55 24.28 -27.44
C GLY A 396 10.37 24.09 -28.73
N ASP A 397 11.39 23.25 -28.71
CA ASP A 397 12.26 23.02 -29.88
C ASP A 397 11.71 21.96 -30.85
N VAL A 398 10.67 21.23 -30.45
CA VAL A 398 10.01 20.19 -31.25
C VAL A 398 8.68 20.69 -31.83
N THR A 399 8.48 20.48 -33.15
CA THR A 399 7.23 20.81 -33.84
C THR A 399 6.33 19.58 -34.00
N CYS A 400 5.29 19.48 -33.18
CA CYS A 400 4.34 18.35 -33.25
C CYS A 400 3.23 18.54 -34.30
N PRO A 401 2.90 17.52 -35.10
CA PRO A 401 1.74 17.56 -35.99
C PRO A 401 0.42 17.53 -35.19
N GLY A 402 -0.56 18.38 -35.54
CA GLY A 402 -1.92 18.30 -34.99
C GLY A 402 -2.26 19.34 -33.90
N THR A 403 -3.10 18.95 -32.93
CA THR A 403 -3.73 19.83 -31.91
C THR A 403 -2.85 20.14 -30.69
N GLY A 404 -1.66 19.54 -30.56
CA GLY A 404 -0.77 19.79 -29.42
C GLY A 404 0.27 18.69 -29.22
N ARG A 405 0.96 18.74 -28.08
CA ARG A 405 1.92 17.73 -27.60
C ARG A 405 1.20 16.75 -26.68
N ASN A 406 0.41 15.85 -27.26
CA ASN A 406 -0.37 14.86 -26.49
C ASN A 406 0.40 13.54 -26.44
N GLU A 407 1.55 13.55 -25.75
CA GLU A 407 2.38 12.37 -25.57
C GLU A 407 1.80 11.45 -24.50
N ALA A 408 1.74 10.16 -24.81
CA ALA A 408 1.32 9.15 -23.84
C ALA A 408 2.45 8.87 -22.83
N GLN A 409 2.14 8.86 -21.53
CA GLN A 409 3.09 8.40 -20.52
C GLN A 409 3.06 6.88 -20.44
N ALA A 410 4.12 6.23 -20.90
CA ALA A 410 4.31 4.80 -20.79
C ALA A 410 4.75 4.44 -19.35
N PRO A 411 4.08 3.48 -18.68
CA PRO A 411 4.30 3.16 -17.27
C PRO A 411 5.55 2.28 -17.03
N TYR A 412 6.62 2.51 -17.81
CA TYR A 412 7.85 1.70 -17.78
C TYR A 412 9.08 2.57 -17.56
N PHE A 413 10.08 1.99 -16.89
CA PHE A 413 11.45 2.43 -17.04
C PHE A 413 11.98 1.95 -18.40
N SER A 414 12.85 2.74 -19.03
CA SER A 414 13.33 2.45 -20.38
C SER A 414 14.02 1.08 -20.48
N ASN A 415 13.67 0.34 -21.53
CA ASN A 415 14.23 -0.97 -21.84
C ASN A 415 14.11 -1.24 -23.35
N PRO A 416 15.23 -1.34 -24.09
CA PRO A 416 15.20 -1.54 -25.55
C PRO A 416 14.69 -2.92 -25.98
N ASP A 417 14.66 -3.90 -25.08
CA ASP A 417 14.17 -5.25 -25.38
C ASP A 417 12.64 -5.38 -25.24
N LEU A 418 11.97 -4.37 -24.69
CA LEU A 418 10.51 -4.30 -24.56
C LEU A 418 9.92 -3.53 -25.74
N ASN A 419 9.10 -4.20 -26.55
CA ASN A 419 8.31 -3.56 -27.63
C ASN A 419 6.89 -3.27 -27.15
N LEU A 420 6.81 -2.62 -25.98
CA LEU A 420 5.59 -2.42 -25.20
C LEU A 420 5.33 -0.93 -24.95
N CYS A 421 5.93 -0.07 -25.77
CA CYS A 421 5.61 1.35 -25.78
C CYS A 421 4.66 1.66 -26.93
N PRO A 422 3.89 2.77 -26.85
CA PRO A 422 2.81 3.07 -27.79
C PRO A 422 3.17 2.82 -29.27
N GLY A 423 2.24 2.21 -30.00
CA GLY A 423 2.47 1.81 -31.40
C GLY A 423 3.32 0.54 -31.59
N GLY A 424 3.62 -0.19 -30.51
CA GLY A 424 4.53 -1.34 -30.55
C GLY A 424 6.00 -0.93 -30.68
N ALA A 425 6.32 0.31 -30.28
CA ALA A 425 7.66 0.84 -30.26
C ALA A 425 8.50 0.17 -29.15
N ALA A 426 9.81 0.17 -29.34
CA ALA A 426 10.73 -0.19 -28.27
C ALA A 426 10.64 0.85 -27.15
N CYS A 427 10.68 0.40 -25.90
CA CYS A 427 10.67 1.28 -24.73
C CYS A 427 12.05 1.84 -24.38
N GLY A 428 12.98 1.84 -25.32
CA GLY A 428 14.33 2.28 -25.07
C GLY A 428 15.21 2.09 -26.29
N ILE A 429 16.46 2.54 -26.15
CA ILE A 429 17.46 2.47 -27.21
C ILE A 429 18.71 1.81 -26.63
N ALA A 430 19.18 0.77 -27.30
CA ALA A 430 20.30 -0.02 -26.83
C ALA A 430 21.58 0.81 -26.70
N ALA A 431 22.33 0.55 -25.63
CA ALA A 431 23.59 1.23 -25.37
C ALA A 431 24.63 1.02 -26.49
N PRO A 432 25.31 2.08 -26.96
CA PRO A 432 26.40 1.98 -27.93
C PRO A 432 27.62 1.31 -27.31
N ALA A 433 28.54 0.86 -28.15
CA ALA A 433 29.78 0.19 -27.72
C ALA A 433 30.77 1.11 -26.94
N SER A 434 30.51 2.41 -26.88
CA SER A 434 31.32 3.41 -26.18
C SER A 434 30.45 4.55 -25.66
N ASP A 435 30.85 5.17 -24.55
CA ASP A 435 30.14 6.31 -23.97
C ASP A 435 29.94 7.46 -24.97
N LEU A 436 28.78 8.11 -24.88
CA LEU A 436 28.47 9.27 -25.70
C LEU A 436 29.34 10.47 -25.32
N SER A 437 29.82 11.20 -26.33
CA SER A 437 30.55 12.48 -26.15
C SER A 437 29.69 13.72 -26.47
N ALA A 438 28.51 13.53 -27.04
CA ALA A 438 27.47 14.52 -27.32
C ALA A 438 26.12 13.80 -27.48
N PRO A 439 24.97 14.49 -27.27
CA PRO A 439 23.66 13.93 -27.60
C PRO A 439 23.64 13.53 -29.08
N LEU A 440 22.97 12.41 -29.38
CA LEU A 440 22.75 11.98 -30.75
C LEU A 440 21.55 12.73 -31.34
N ALA A 441 21.17 12.39 -32.57
CA ALA A 441 19.91 12.90 -33.10
C ALA A 441 18.74 12.26 -32.34
N ASP A 442 17.62 12.97 -32.28
CA ASP A 442 16.37 12.50 -31.67
C ASP A 442 16.07 11.03 -32.03
N ASN A 443 15.62 10.27 -31.03
CA ASN A 443 15.37 8.83 -31.09
C ASN A 443 16.62 7.96 -31.38
N GLN A 444 17.82 8.43 -31.08
CA GLN A 444 19.05 7.63 -31.15
C GLN A 444 19.83 7.59 -29.83
N ASP A 445 19.39 8.34 -28.82
CA ASP A 445 20.06 8.43 -27.55
C ASP A 445 19.82 7.19 -26.66
N PRO A 446 20.87 6.61 -26.05
CA PRO A 446 20.78 5.38 -25.27
C PRO A 446 19.87 5.52 -24.05
N ALA A 447 18.93 4.59 -23.93
CA ALA A 447 17.95 4.57 -22.85
C ALA A 447 17.63 3.12 -22.45
N ASP A 448 18.22 2.70 -21.33
CA ASP A 448 18.11 1.34 -20.77
C ASP A 448 18.25 1.39 -19.23
N ASN A 449 17.29 2.06 -18.59
CA ASN A 449 17.17 2.11 -17.13
C ASN A 449 17.03 0.71 -16.54
N ALA A 450 16.34 -0.20 -17.22
CA ALA A 450 16.17 -1.57 -16.78
C ALA A 450 17.51 -2.29 -16.57
N ARG A 451 18.44 -2.18 -17.52
CA ARG A 451 19.80 -2.70 -17.35
C ARG A 451 20.57 -1.96 -16.27
N ALA A 452 20.46 -0.63 -16.19
CA ALA A 452 21.11 0.14 -15.13
C ALA A 452 20.65 -0.32 -13.73
N ALA A 453 19.37 -0.68 -13.58
CA ALA A 453 18.81 -1.29 -12.38
C ALA A 453 19.47 -2.64 -12.05
N ARG A 454 19.60 -3.52 -13.07
CA ARG A 454 20.21 -4.86 -12.93
C ARG A 454 21.71 -4.80 -12.61
N GLU A 455 22.42 -3.78 -13.09
CA GLU A 455 23.86 -3.62 -12.86
C GLU A 455 24.16 -2.90 -11.54
N GLU A 456 23.53 -1.75 -11.28
CA GLU A 456 23.87 -0.86 -10.17
C GLU A 456 22.69 -0.54 -9.26
N GLY A 457 21.51 -0.25 -9.82
CA GLY A 457 20.34 0.16 -9.03
C GLY A 457 19.95 -0.87 -7.96
N LYS A 458 20.19 -2.16 -8.21
CA LYS A 458 20.00 -3.25 -7.23
C LYS A 458 20.75 -3.06 -5.93
N ASN A 459 21.87 -2.34 -5.93
CA ASN A 459 22.65 -2.09 -4.72
C ASN A 459 21.94 -1.17 -3.73
N VAL A 460 20.89 -0.46 -4.17
CA VAL A 460 20.01 0.30 -3.27
C VAL A 460 19.28 -0.63 -2.29
N SER A 461 18.89 -1.84 -2.70
CA SER A 461 18.12 -2.77 -1.85
C SER A 461 18.95 -3.40 -0.72
N ILE A 462 20.21 -2.99 -0.58
CA ILE A 462 21.11 -3.43 0.48
C ILE A 462 21.70 -2.24 1.25
N PHE A 463 21.14 -1.03 1.09
CA PHE A 463 21.52 0.13 1.88
C PHE A 463 21.27 -0.11 3.37
N ARG A 464 20.23 -0.87 3.71
CA ARG A 464 19.97 -1.28 5.09
C ARG A 464 19.68 -2.77 5.20
N ASN A 465 20.05 -3.32 6.35
CA ASN A 465 19.67 -4.69 6.70
C ASN A 465 18.21 -4.73 7.16
N GLU A 466 17.55 -5.88 6.98
CA GLU A 466 16.22 -6.09 7.54
C GLU A 466 16.21 -5.89 9.07
N ALA A 467 15.31 -5.03 9.54
CA ALA A 467 15.23 -4.70 10.95
C ALA A 467 14.39 -5.70 11.77
N PRO A 468 14.73 -5.92 13.05
CA PRO A 468 13.91 -6.74 13.95
C PRO A 468 12.50 -6.18 14.09
N ARG A 469 11.51 -7.08 14.12
CA ARG A 469 10.09 -6.74 14.16
C ARG A 469 9.48 -6.96 15.54
N ILE A 470 8.55 -6.09 15.89
CA ILE A 470 7.52 -6.41 16.90
C ILE A 470 6.38 -7.20 16.23
N VAL A 471 5.58 -7.86 17.05
CA VAL A 471 4.30 -8.44 16.60
C VAL A 471 3.14 -7.83 17.38
N SER A 472 1.98 -7.72 16.75
CA SER A 472 0.81 -7.10 17.36
C SER A 472 -0.47 -7.90 17.17
N SER A 473 -1.46 -7.62 17.99
CA SER A 473 -2.81 -8.16 17.84
C SER A 473 -3.86 -7.15 18.32
N VAL A 474 -5.07 -7.23 17.79
CA VAL A 474 -6.24 -6.38 18.09
C VAL A 474 -7.43 -7.26 18.48
N LEU A 475 -8.19 -6.85 19.50
CA LEU A 475 -9.40 -7.52 19.95
C LEU A 475 -10.40 -6.52 20.60
N PRO A 476 -11.72 -6.60 20.31
CA PRO A 476 -12.35 -7.45 19.30
C PRO A 476 -11.89 -7.06 17.88
N ILE A 477 -12.07 -7.97 16.92
CA ILE A 477 -11.67 -7.73 15.53
C ILE A 477 -12.67 -6.82 14.83
N THR A 478 -13.92 -6.79 15.29
CA THR A 478 -14.96 -5.96 14.69
C THR A 478 -15.55 -5.01 15.71
N ARG A 479 -15.79 -3.77 15.29
CA ARG A 479 -16.63 -2.79 15.99
C ARG A 479 -17.57 -2.15 14.97
N SER A 480 -18.85 -2.03 15.32
CA SER A 480 -19.85 -1.41 14.45
C SER A 480 -20.61 -0.35 15.23
N VAL A 481 -20.51 0.91 14.81
CA VAL A 481 -21.03 2.05 15.57
C VAL A 481 -21.79 3.00 14.65
N GLN A 482 -22.53 3.93 15.26
CA GLN A 482 -23.11 5.04 14.50
C GLN A 482 -22.02 6.06 14.14
N ASN A 483 -22.16 6.78 13.03
CA ASN A 483 -21.26 7.87 12.64
C ASN A 483 -21.02 8.85 13.79
N GLY A 484 -19.76 9.29 13.96
CA GLY A 484 -19.34 10.17 15.05
C GLY A 484 -19.25 9.51 16.43
N ALA A 485 -19.68 8.25 16.59
CA ALA A 485 -19.50 7.52 17.83
C ALA A 485 -18.11 6.88 17.91
N THR A 486 -17.49 6.96 19.08
CA THR A 486 -16.19 6.36 19.33
C THR A 486 -16.31 4.86 19.61
N ALA A 487 -15.63 4.05 18.82
CA ALA A 487 -15.36 2.65 19.13
C ALA A 487 -14.05 2.51 19.88
N THR A 488 -13.96 1.51 20.76
CA THR A 488 -12.73 1.17 21.50
C THR A 488 -12.35 -0.30 21.32
N ALA A 489 -11.07 -0.59 21.20
CA ALA A 489 -10.60 -1.96 21.18
C ALA A 489 -9.27 -2.05 21.91
N PHE A 490 -8.88 -3.27 22.25
CA PHE A 490 -7.58 -3.54 22.82
C PHE A 490 -6.60 -3.89 21.71
N ALA A 491 -5.36 -3.48 21.90
CA ALA A 491 -4.24 -3.99 21.14
C ALA A 491 -3.14 -4.47 22.09
N THR A 492 -2.37 -5.46 21.66
CA THR A 492 -1.17 -5.92 22.38
C THR A 492 0.01 -5.79 21.45
N ILE A 493 1.09 -5.17 21.93
CA ILE A 493 2.40 -5.19 21.28
C ILE A 493 3.28 -6.18 22.02
N ILE A 494 3.93 -7.07 21.28
CA ILE A 494 4.85 -8.07 21.83
C ILE A 494 6.23 -7.82 21.22
N ASN A 495 7.25 -7.77 22.08
CA ASN A 495 8.64 -7.83 21.66
C ASN A 495 9.10 -9.30 21.66
N PRO A 496 9.18 -9.97 20.50
CA PRO A 496 9.46 -11.40 20.44
C PRO A 496 10.93 -11.74 20.71
N ALA A 497 11.80 -10.75 20.91
CA ALA A 497 13.22 -10.98 21.16
C ALA A 497 13.42 -11.89 22.39
N ALA A 498 14.14 -13.00 22.21
CA ALA A 498 14.40 -13.95 23.29
C ALA A 498 15.36 -13.42 24.36
N THR A 499 16.31 -12.55 23.98
CA THR A 499 17.26 -11.88 24.88
C THR A 499 17.63 -10.49 24.36
N GLY A 500 18.16 -9.64 25.25
CA GLY A 500 18.93 -8.44 24.87
C GLY A 500 18.14 -7.16 24.69
N SER A 501 17.50 -6.96 23.54
CA SER A 501 17.09 -5.60 23.14
C SER A 501 15.63 -5.27 23.48
N THR A 502 15.45 -4.29 24.36
CA THR A 502 14.18 -3.59 24.61
C THR A 502 13.67 -2.95 23.32
N ALA A 503 12.39 -3.11 23.01
CA ALA A 503 11.71 -2.33 21.99
C ALA A 503 11.32 -0.99 22.63
N THR A 504 11.80 0.11 22.10
CA THR A 504 11.73 1.42 22.76
C THR A 504 10.66 2.31 22.15
N ALA A 505 10.06 3.16 22.97
CA ALA A 505 9.04 4.12 22.56
C ALA A 505 7.97 3.48 21.65
N CYS A 506 7.40 2.37 22.11
CA CYS A 506 6.37 1.65 21.38
C CYS A 506 4.98 2.25 21.62
N GLY A 507 4.21 2.40 20.54
CA GLY A 507 2.86 2.95 20.56
C GLY A 507 2.01 2.39 19.42
N LEU A 508 0.80 2.93 19.28
CA LEU A 508 -0.11 2.62 18.19
C LEU A 508 -0.32 3.85 17.32
N ARG A 509 -0.53 3.65 16.03
CA ARG A 509 -0.96 4.72 15.12
C ARG A 509 -1.89 4.18 14.06
N LEU A 510 -2.61 5.09 13.43
CA LEU A 510 -3.48 4.85 12.28
C LEU A 510 -3.14 5.91 11.23
N ALA A 511 -2.74 5.47 10.03
CA ALA A 511 -2.34 6.39 8.97
C ALA A 511 -3.48 7.36 8.62
N GLY A 512 -3.15 8.64 8.49
CA GLY A 512 -4.11 9.69 8.17
C GLY A 512 -5.06 10.09 9.31
N SER A 513 -4.86 9.55 10.52
CA SER A 513 -5.65 9.92 11.69
C SER A 513 -5.06 11.12 12.44
N ASP A 514 -5.94 11.86 13.10
CA ASP A 514 -5.61 12.95 14.00
C ASP A 514 -6.04 12.62 15.45
N ALA A 515 -5.80 13.54 16.38
CA ALA A 515 -6.16 13.36 17.79
C ALA A 515 -7.68 13.30 18.05
N SER A 516 -8.53 13.64 17.07
CA SER A 516 -9.99 13.56 17.17
C SER A 516 -10.53 12.20 16.72
N SER A 517 -9.83 11.57 15.79
CA SER A 517 -10.20 10.30 15.16
C SER A 517 -9.47 9.10 15.75
N PHE A 518 -8.30 9.28 16.36
CA PHE A 518 -7.53 8.18 16.97
C PHE A 518 -6.82 8.57 18.28
N SER A 519 -6.84 7.66 19.26
CA SER A 519 -6.03 7.77 20.48
C SER A 519 -5.73 6.39 21.05
N TYR A 520 -4.66 6.26 21.82
CA TYR A 520 -4.34 5.04 22.57
C TYR A 520 -3.87 5.34 24.00
N GLN A 521 -3.96 4.35 24.87
CA GLN A 521 -3.38 4.40 26.21
C GLN A 521 -3.02 2.99 26.69
N THR A 522 -1.92 2.86 27.43
CA THR A 522 -1.54 1.55 28.00
C THR A 522 -2.57 1.06 29.01
N THR A 523 -2.60 -0.26 29.21
CA THR A 523 -3.38 -0.88 30.28
C THR A 523 -2.53 -1.80 31.13
N THR A 524 -2.99 -2.02 32.36
CA THR A 524 -2.51 -3.11 33.22
C THR A 524 -2.98 -4.47 32.71
N SER A 525 -2.48 -5.56 33.31
CA SER A 525 -2.96 -6.93 33.02
C SER A 525 -4.42 -7.18 33.41
N ALA A 526 -5.01 -6.29 34.23
CA ALA A 526 -6.44 -6.30 34.56
C ALA A 526 -7.26 -5.40 33.62
N ASN A 527 -6.68 -4.93 32.52
CA ASN A 527 -7.30 -4.02 31.54
C ASN A 527 -7.72 -2.65 32.09
N ALA A 528 -7.22 -2.25 33.27
CA ALA A 528 -7.36 -0.88 33.76
C ALA A 528 -6.35 0.04 33.08
N LEU A 529 -6.78 1.26 32.71
CA LEU A 529 -5.92 2.29 32.11
C LEU A 529 -4.67 2.56 32.97
N SER A 530 -3.53 2.73 32.32
CA SER A 530 -2.26 3.12 32.92
C SER A 530 -1.54 4.16 32.06
N GLY A 531 -0.60 4.87 32.66
CA GLY A 531 0.18 5.91 31.95
C GLY A 531 -0.71 7.08 31.48
N THR A 532 -0.23 7.80 30.47
CA THR A 532 -0.92 8.92 29.82
C THR A 532 -1.31 8.53 28.39
N ALA A 533 -2.40 9.11 27.88
CA ALA A 533 -2.82 8.88 26.50
C ALA A 533 -1.73 9.30 25.51
N ASN A 534 -1.64 8.59 24.38
CA ASN A 534 -0.71 8.83 23.27
C ASN A 534 0.76 8.94 23.71
N THR A 535 1.12 8.22 24.78
CA THR A 535 2.49 8.20 25.31
C THR A 535 3.12 6.85 25.01
N PRO A 536 4.18 6.79 24.18
CA PRO A 536 4.88 5.54 23.90
C PRO A 536 5.54 4.94 25.14
N VAL A 537 5.77 3.63 25.14
CA VAL A 537 6.40 2.90 26.26
C VAL A 537 7.43 1.88 25.80
N ASP A 538 8.39 1.58 26.66
CA ASP A 538 9.39 0.56 26.40
C ASP A 538 8.88 -0.84 26.74
N ILE A 539 9.19 -1.81 25.89
CA ILE A 539 8.80 -3.22 26.02
C ILE A 539 10.05 -4.09 26.06
N ALA A 540 10.35 -4.65 27.23
CA ALA A 540 11.50 -5.53 27.43
C ALA A 540 11.47 -6.76 26.48
N ALA A 541 12.63 -7.35 26.22
CA ALA A 541 12.73 -8.58 25.43
C ALA A 541 11.83 -9.69 26.02
N GLY A 542 10.99 -10.30 25.17
CA GLY A 542 10.03 -11.33 25.55
C GLY A 542 8.79 -10.82 26.29
N ALA A 543 8.67 -9.51 26.51
CA ALA A 543 7.53 -8.91 27.18
C ALA A 543 6.44 -8.47 26.19
N ALA A 544 5.26 -8.17 26.74
CA ALA A 544 4.13 -7.64 26.01
C ALA A 544 3.51 -6.46 26.78
N GLN A 545 2.97 -5.49 26.04
CA GLN A 545 2.22 -4.37 26.58
C GLN A 545 0.83 -4.33 25.93
N ASN A 546 -0.19 -4.22 26.78
CA ASN A 546 -1.56 -4.03 26.35
C ASN A 546 -1.91 -2.55 26.27
N PHE A 547 -2.75 -2.21 25.32
CA PHE A 547 -3.26 -0.89 25.05
C PHE A 547 -4.77 -0.98 24.87
N ILE A 548 -5.47 0.08 25.24
CA ILE A 548 -6.76 0.39 24.66
C ILE A 548 -6.54 1.50 23.63
N PHE A 549 -7.25 1.43 22.51
CA PHE A 549 -7.30 2.51 21.54
C PHE A 549 -8.75 2.84 21.20
N SER A 550 -8.94 4.06 20.71
CA SER A 550 -10.22 4.58 20.26
C SER A 550 -10.15 4.99 18.80
N VAL A 551 -11.19 4.67 18.04
CA VAL A 551 -11.40 5.13 16.66
C VAL A 551 -12.75 5.83 16.59
N THR A 552 -12.79 6.99 15.94
CA THR A 552 -14.02 7.72 15.67
C THR A 552 -14.05 8.10 14.20
N SER A 553 -15.07 7.64 13.46
CA SER A 553 -15.30 8.15 12.10
C SER A 553 -15.80 9.59 12.19
N ALA A 554 -15.35 10.43 11.26
CA ALA A 554 -15.90 11.77 11.14
C ALA A 554 -17.40 11.70 10.82
N SER A 555 -18.21 12.63 11.35
CA SER A 555 -19.62 12.76 10.96
C SER A 555 -19.79 13.22 9.52
N ASP A 556 -18.72 13.81 8.98
CA ASP A 556 -18.69 14.65 7.81
C ASP A 556 -17.34 14.50 7.10
N PHE A 557 -17.34 14.48 5.77
CA PHE A 557 -16.18 14.42 4.88
C PHE A 557 -16.17 15.69 4.02
N SER A 558 -15.01 16.33 3.88
CA SER A 558 -14.82 17.40 2.90
C SER A 558 -14.53 16.78 1.54
N ASP A 559 -15.43 16.94 0.57
CA ASP A 559 -15.17 16.53 -0.80
C ASP A 559 -14.03 17.37 -1.38
N ASN A 560 -12.83 16.79 -1.41
CA ASN A 560 -11.63 17.46 -1.89
C ASN A 560 -11.51 17.43 -3.42
N SER A 561 -12.65 17.30 -4.11
CA SER A 561 -12.65 17.08 -5.55
C SER A 561 -13.47 18.07 -6.37
N ASN A 562 -14.05 19.13 -5.77
CA ASN A 562 -14.57 20.28 -6.55
C ASN A 562 -14.95 21.56 -5.78
N GLN A 563 -14.87 21.60 -4.44
CA GLN A 563 -15.15 22.82 -3.67
C GLN A 563 -14.32 22.83 -2.38
N VAL A 564 -13.48 23.85 -2.20
CA VAL A 564 -13.02 24.25 -0.86
C VAL A 564 -14.28 24.59 -0.03
N GLY A 565 -14.64 23.74 0.94
CA GLY A 565 -15.67 24.03 1.95
C GLY A 565 -17.01 23.29 1.82
N GLY A 566 -17.14 22.30 0.94
CA GLY A 566 -18.31 21.41 0.90
C GLY A 566 -18.19 20.28 1.92
N VAL A 567 -18.90 20.38 3.04
CA VAL A 567 -18.98 19.33 4.07
C VAL A 567 -20.13 18.38 3.71
N VAL A 568 -19.82 17.12 3.42
CA VAL A 568 -20.80 16.07 3.07
C VAL A 568 -20.86 15.04 4.19
N PRO A 569 -22.04 14.61 4.68
CA PRO A 569 -22.12 13.56 5.69
C PRO A 569 -21.39 12.29 5.24
N SER A 570 -20.57 11.71 6.11
CA SER A 570 -19.85 10.47 5.78
C SER A 570 -20.84 9.29 5.71
N SER A 571 -20.72 8.44 4.69
CA SER A 571 -21.26 7.06 4.72
C SER A 571 -20.12 6.05 4.78
N ASN A 572 -18.99 6.47 5.35
CA ASN A 572 -17.75 5.73 5.31
C ASN A 572 -17.93 4.30 5.82
N VAL A 573 -17.64 3.35 4.94
CA VAL A 573 -17.44 1.96 5.32
C VAL A 573 -15.93 1.80 5.51
N GLU A 574 -15.36 2.36 6.58
CA GLU A 574 -13.91 2.22 6.81
C GLU A 574 -13.57 0.81 7.32
N THR A 575 -13.44 -0.15 6.41
CA THR A 575 -13.27 -1.55 6.78
C THR A 575 -11.80 -1.95 6.93
N ASP A 576 -11.52 -2.75 7.96
CA ASP A 576 -10.24 -3.42 8.20
C ASP A 576 -9.04 -2.50 8.44
N LEU A 577 -9.26 -1.46 9.25
CA LEU A 577 -8.26 -0.49 9.71
C LEU A 577 -7.02 -1.18 10.24
N PHE A 578 -5.87 -0.94 9.60
CA PHE A 578 -4.59 -1.40 10.13
C PHE A 578 -4.19 -0.58 11.35
N ILE A 579 -4.20 -1.21 12.53
CA ILE A 579 -3.76 -0.57 13.77
C ILE A 579 -2.27 -0.87 13.92
N GLU A 580 -1.46 0.00 13.32
CA GLU A 580 -0.03 -0.21 13.27
C GLU A 580 0.58 -0.03 14.66
N ALA A 581 1.30 -1.06 15.11
CA ALA A 581 2.18 -0.96 16.25
C ALA A 581 3.54 -0.43 15.78
N HIS A 582 3.99 0.68 16.33
CA HIS A 582 5.29 1.27 16.01
C HIS A 582 6.19 1.24 17.24
N CYS A 583 7.51 1.22 17.02
CA CYS A 583 8.53 1.48 18.04
C CYS A 583 9.67 2.26 17.38
N SER A 584 10.42 3.05 18.14
CA SER A 584 11.52 3.85 17.60
C SER A 584 12.73 3.03 17.12
N ASN A 585 12.83 1.76 17.54
CA ASN A 585 13.96 0.89 17.23
C ASN A 585 13.55 -0.47 16.63
N ARG A 586 12.31 -0.61 16.15
CA ARG A 586 11.80 -1.85 15.54
C ARG A 586 10.92 -1.53 14.34
N ARG A 587 10.93 -2.43 13.36
CA ARG A 587 9.94 -2.46 12.29
C ARG A 587 8.60 -2.97 12.81
N SER A 588 7.52 -2.46 12.23
CA SER A 588 6.16 -2.92 12.56
C SER A 588 5.94 -4.39 12.15
N ALA A 589 4.92 -4.98 12.77
CA ALA A 589 4.33 -6.22 12.29
C ALA A 589 3.72 -5.96 10.90
N GLU A 590 3.77 -6.95 10.02
CA GLU A 590 3.02 -6.84 8.76
C GLU A 590 1.52 -6.91 9.06
N TYR A 591 0.74 -6.21 8.25
CA TYR A 591 -0.70 -6.31 8.27
C TYR A 591 -1.14 -7.78 8.13
N THR A 592 -2.08 -8.18 8.95
CA THR A 592 -2.71 -9.48 8.92
C THR A 592 -4.18 -9.31 9.28
N LEU A 593 -5.05 -9.51 8.28
CA LEU A 593 -6.50 -9.37 8.42
C LEU A 593 -7.02 -10.19 9.61
N GLY A 594 -7.72 -9.51 10.52
CA GLY A 594 -8.31 -10.08 11.73
C GLY A 594 -7.30 -10.69 12.72
N LEU A 595 -6.06 -10.23 12.67
CA LEU A 595 -5.09 -10.35 13.76
C LEU A 595 -4.73 -8.97 14.31
N ASN A 596 -4.20 -8.07 13.48
CA ASN A 596 -3.79 -6.71 13.87
C ASN A 596 -4.53 -5.61 13.11
N SER A 597 -5.67 -5.96 12.51
CA SER A 597 -6.61 -5.01 11.91
C SER A 597 -7.94 -5.00 12.68
N LEU A 598 -8.64 -3.87 12.60
CA LEU A 598 -9.98 -3.66 13.12
C LEU A 598 -10.96 -3.52 11.94
N THR A 599 -11.84 -4.49 11.75
CA THR A 599 -13.03 -4.31 10.91
C THR A 599 -13.94 -3.29 11.57
N PHE A 600 -13.82 -2.03 11.15
CA PHE A 600 -14.63 -0.94 11.66
C PHE A 600 -15.77 -0.64 10.69
N LEU A 601 -16.95 -0.36 11.25
CA LEU A 601 -18.13 -0.04 10.46
C LEU A 601 -18.80 1.17 11.11
N SER A 602 -18.81 2.30 10.43
CA SER A 602 -19.58 3.48 10.80
C SER A 602 -20.83 3.58 9.93
N LEU A 603 -22.00 3.67 10.56
CA LEU A 603 -23.28 3.73 9.84
C LEU A 603 -24.12 4.91 10.30
N SER A 604 -24.94 5.46 9.41
CA SER A 604 -25.84 6.59 9.71
C SER A 604 -26.91 6.24 10.76
N ILE A 605 -27.27 4.95 10.85
CA ILE A 605 -28.19 4.39 11.86
C ILE A 605 -27.39 3.46 12.77
N ALA A 606 -27.60 3.58 14.08
CA ALA A 606 -26.95 2.74 15.08
C ALA A 606 -27.18 1.23 14.80
N PRO A 607 -26.12 0.47 14.46
CA PRO A 607 -26.22 -0.96 14.20
C PRO A 607 -26.10 -1.76 15.50
N ALA A 608 -26.23 -3.09 15.41
CA ALA A 608 -25.73 -3.96 16.48
C ALA A 608 -24.20 -3.87 16.57
N ASP A 609 -23.66 -3.90 17.79
CA ASP A 609 -22.21 -3.86 18.04
C ASP A 609 -21.85 -5.01 18.96
N VAL A 610 -21.45 -6.13 18.38
CA VAL A 610 -21.25 -7.40 19.08
C VAL A 610 -19.77 -7.54 19.45
N ILE A 611 -19.44 -7.24 20.70
CA ILE A 611 -18.09 -7.48 21.23
C ILE A 611 -17.95 -8.97 21.49
N ALA A 612 -16.99 -9.62 20.84
CA ALA A 612 -16.72 -11.06 20.96
C ALA A 612 -15.35 -11.34 21.60
N LEU A 613 -15.32 -12.27 22.55
CA LEU A 613 -14.11 -12.73 23.24
C LEU A 613 -14.05 -14.26 23.22
N ALA A 614 -12.94 -14.81 22.77
CA ALA A 614 -12.71 -16.25 22.75
C ALA A 614 -11.81 -16.71 23.91
N ALA A 615 -12.04 -17.94 24.37
CA ALA A 615 -11.17 -18.65 25.31
C ALA A 615 -10.84 -20.05 24.78
N THR A 616 -9.61 -20.50 25.00
CA THR A 616 -9.13 -21.84 24.63
C THR A 616 -8.97 -22.70 25.86
N ILE A 617 -9.02 -24.03 25.69
CA ILE A 617 -8.94 -25.00 26.79
C ILE A 617 -7.73 -24.74 27.71
N ASN A 618 -6.59 -24.34 27.14
CA ASN A 618 -5.35 -24.11 27.87
C ASN A 618 -5.10 -22.63 28.21
N ASN A 619 -6.00 -21.71 27.83
CA ASN A 619 -5.80 -20.26 27.90
C ASN A 619 -4.48 -19.79 27.25
N ASP A 620 -4.08 -20.48 26.19
CA ASP A 620 -2.85 -20.23 25.42
C ASP A 620 -3.10 -19.52 24.08
N GLY A 621 -4.36 -19.12 23.82
CA GLY A 621 -4.80 -18.50 22.58
C GLY A 621 -4.83 -19.45 21.37
N ARG A 622 -4.72 -20.77 21.59
CA ARG A 622 -4.67 -21.78 20.53
C ARG A 622 -5.73 -22.86 20.67
N ILE A 623 -6.38 -23.18 19.55
CA ILE A 623 -7.13 -24.41 19.38
C ILE A 623 -6.12 -25.51 19.03
N ASN A 624 -5.93 -26.46 19.94
CA ASN A 624 -5.07 -27.62 19.72
C ASN A 624 -5.94 -28.79 19.20
N VAL A 625 -5.74 -29.17 17.93
CA VAL A 625 -6.50 -30.23 17.27
C VAL A 625 -5.73 -31.55 17.35
N PRO A 626 -6.28 -32.61 17.98
CA PRO A 626 -5.63 -33.92 17.99
C PRO A 626 -5.48 -34.50 16.57
N THR A 627 -4.37 -35.17 16.27
CA THR A 627 -4.17 -35.89 14.98
C THR A 627 -4.78 -37.29 14.99
N THR A 628 -5.08 -37.83 16.18
CA THR A 628 -5.69 -39.14 16.40
C THR A 628 -6.97 -39.04 17.25
N GLY A 629 -7.75 -40.11 17.33
CA GLY A 629 -8.98 -40.12 18.12
C GLY A 629 -10.11 -39.28 17.50
N ASN A 630 -10.73 -38.41 18.30
CA ASN A 630 -11.88 -37.60 17.86
C ASN A 630 -11.49 -36.46 16.91
N ARG A 631 -10.20 -36.05 16.88
CA ARG A 631 -9.65 -34.98 16.04
C ARG A 631 -10.38 -33.65 16.14
N VAL A 632 -10.90 -33.33 17.32
CA VAL A 632 -11.64 -32.08 17.56
C VAL A 632 -10.87 -31.21 18.55
N GLY A 633 -10.52 -30.00 18.10
CA GLY A 633 -10.13 -28.89 18.99
C GLY A 633 -11.36 -28.05 19.33
N VAL A 634 -11.34 -27.36 20.48
CA VAL A 634 -12.48 -26.57 20.96
C VAL A 634 -12.03 -25.20 21.46
N ALA A 635 -12.83 -24.17 21.20
CA ALA A 635 -12.81 -22.88 21.86
C ALA A 635 -14.22 -22.50 22.33
N SER A 636 -14.32 -21.67 23.37
CA SER A 636 -15.58 -21.01 23.74
C SER A 636 -15.53 -19.54 23.35
N VAL A 637 -16.69 -18.95 23.08
CA VAL A 637 -16.83 -17.53 22.75
C VAL A 637 -17.95 -16.93 23.58
N ALA A 638 -17.68 -15.79 24.21
CA ALA A 638 -18.69 -14.97 24.86
C ALA A 638 -18.89 -13.68 24.06
N VAL A 639 -20.13 -13.22 23.98
CA VAL A 639 -20.48 -11.98 23.30
C VAL A 639 -21.32 -11.05 24.17
N SER A 640 -21.21 -9.75 23.89
CA SER A 640 -22.08 -8.70 24.43
C SER A 640 -22.45 -7.74 23.31
N ASN A 641 -23.75 -7.48 23.11
CA ASN A 641 -24.20 -6.44 22.18
C ASN A 641 -24.28 -5.09 22.88
N VAL A 642 -23.39 -4.17 22.54
CA VAL A 642 -23.39 -2.79 23.07
C VAL A 642 -24.09 -1.78 22.15
N GLY A 643 -24.61 -2.24 21.01
CA GLY A 643 -25.37 -1.46 20.04
C GLY A 643 -26.88 -1.75 20.07
N ALA A 644 -27.54 -1.51 18.93
CA ALA A 644 -28.95 -1.79 18.73
C ALA A 644 -29.25 -3.31 18.74
N GLY A 645 -30.44 -3.71 19.15
CA GLY A 645 -30.86 -5.11 19.11
C GLY A 645 -31.00 -5.63 17.67
N ALA A 646 -30.47 -6.83 17.40
CA ALA A 646 -30.55 -7.46 16.07
C ALA A 646 -30.66 -8.98 16.15
N ILE A 647 -31.00 -9.61 15.02
CA ILE A 647 -30.87 -11.05 14.83
C ILE A 647 -29.46 -11.32 14.32
N ILE A 648 -28.68 -12.03 15.13
CA ILE A 648 -27.26 -12.31 14.86
C ILE A 648 -27.11 -13.78 14.49
N THR A 649 -26.39 -14.02 13.40
CA THR A 649 -25.92 -15.36 13.00
C THR A 649 -24.45 -15.50 13.36
N ALA A 650 -24.16 -16.41 14.28
CA ALA A 650 -22.81 -16.79 14.65
C ALA A 650 -22.32 -17.91 13.72
N SER A 651 -21.13 -17.77 13.14
CA SER A 651 -20.47 -18.77 12.30
C SER A 651 -18.97 -18.80 12.56
N ALA A 652 -18.28 -19.81 12.02
CA ALA A 652 -16.83 -19.84 12.06
C ALA A 652 -16.21 -20.43 10.78
N ASP A 653 -15.06 -19.89 10.36
CA ASP A 653 -14.38 -20.23 9.10
C ASP A 653 -12.85 -20.02 9.19
N THR A 654 -12.14 -20.37 8.12
CA THR A 654 -10.68 -20.20 7.98
C THR A 654 -10.29 -18.99 7.15
N ALA A 655 -11.23 -18.10 6.84
CA ALA A 655 -11.08 -16.98 5.89
C ALA A 655 -10.45 -17.42 4.54
N GLY A 656 -10.94 -18.52 3.98
CA GLY A 656 -10.46 -19.06 2.70
C GLY A 656 -9.12 -19.79 2.78
N ARG A 657 -8.41 -19.78 3.93
CA ARG A 657 -7.12 -20.47 4.05
C ARG A 657 -7.30 -21.98 3.96
N ALA A 658 -6.55 -22.61 3.05
CA ALA A 658 -6.46 -24.06 2.95
C ALA A 658 -5.70 -24.64 4.15
N MET A 659 -6.38 -25.47 4.95
CA MET A 659 -5.85 -26.05 6.17
C MET A 659 -6.31 -27.50 6.32
N ALA A 660 -5.63 -28.29 7.14
CA ALA A 660 -6.02 -29.67 7.45
C ALA A 660 -7.25 -29.76 8.40
N VAL A 661 -8.30 -28.99 8.10
CA VAL A 661 -9.59 -28.92 8.79
C VAL A 661 -10.65 -29.47 7.84
N SER A 662 -11.47 -30.39 8.33
CA SER A 662 -12.57 -31.02 7.56
C SER A 662 -13.91 -30.33 7.80
N GLU A 663 -14.13 -29.81 9.00
CA GLU A 663 -15.41 -29.23 9.40
C GLU A 663 -15.20 -28.26 10.59
N ILE A 664 -16.01 -27.20 10.63
CA ILE A 664 -16.13 -26.30 11.77
C ILE A 664 -17.61 -26.25 12.16
N GLU A 665 -17.90 -26.51 13.42
CA GLU A 665 -19.27 -26.49 13.96
C GLU A 665 -19.35 -25.50 15.13
N ILE A 666 -20.49 -24.83 15.28
CA ILE A 666 -20.79 -23.92 16.38
C ILE A 666 -22.16 -24.28 17.01
N CYS A 667 -22.29 -24.02 18.30
CA CYS A 667 -23.57 -24.06 19.01
C CYS A 667 -23.62 -22.94 20.06
N GLY A 668 -24.81 -22.39 20.32
CA GLY A 668 -25.04 -21.58 21.52
C GLY A 668 -25.02 -22.46 22.76
N THR A 669 -24.48 -21.96 23.86
CA THR A 669 -24.31 -22.71 25.11
C THR A 669 -25.06 -22.09 26.28
N ASP A 670 -25.41 -22.92 27.27
CA ASP A 670 -25.79 -22.44 28.59
C ASP A 670 -24.57 -22.02 29.44
N ALA A 671 -24.82 -21.58 30.67
CA ALA A 671 -23.77 -21.18 31.61
C ALA A 671 -22.84 -22.32 32.05
N ALA A 672 -23.22 -23.58 31.82
CA ALA A 672 -22.37 -24.75 32.07
C ALA A 672 -21.54 -25.15 30.84
N GLY A 673 -21.69 -24.45 29.71
CA GLY A 673 -21.01 -24.74 28.45
C GLY A 673 -21.67 -25.87 27.64
N ALA A 674 -22.87 -26.32 28.00
CA ALA A 674 -23.60 -27.32 27.23
C ALA A 674 -24.31 -26.66 26.04
N CYS A 675 -24.23 -27.27 24.85
CA CYS A 675 -24.95 -26.79 23.68
C CYS A 675 -26.47 -26.78 23.94
N VAL A 676 -27.10 -25.60 23.84
CA VAL A 676 -28.55 -25.43 23.89
C VAL A 676 -29.17 -25.28 22.50
N THR A 677 -28.35 -25.00 21.48
CA THR A 677 -28.72 -25.11 20.07
C THR A 677 -28.12 -26.36 19.46
N THR A 678 -28.69 -26.82 18.34
CA THR A 678 -28.07 -27.84 17.52
C THR A 678 -26.70 -27.36 17.06
N ARG A 679 -25.71 -28.27 17.10
CA ARG A 679 -24.41 -28.02 16.47
C ARG A 679 -24.57 -28.02 14.95
N GLY A 680 -23.99 -27.02 14.31
CA GLY A 680 -24.01 -26.90 12.85
C GLY A 680 -23.04 -25.84 12.37
N PRO A 681 -23.08 -25.46 11.08
CA PRO A 681 -22.19 -24.45 10.51
C PRO A 681 -22.45 -23.04 11.07
N SER A 682 -23.64 -22.79 11.61
CA SER A 682 -24.01 -21.53 12.23
C SER A 682 -25.05 -21.71 13.35
N ALA A 683 -25.19 -20.69 14.18
CA ALA A 683 -26.23 -20.58 15.20
C ALA A 683 -26.81 -19.16 15.19
N THR A 684 -28.12 -19.03 15.05
CA THR A 684 -28.81 -17.73 15.02
C THR A 684 -29.53 -17.46 16.33
N LEU A 685 -29.43 -16.23 16.85
CA LEU A 685 -30.17 -15.79 18.02
C LEU A 685 -30.51 -14.30 17.95
N ALA A 686 -31.58 -13.88 18.63
CA ALA A 686 -31.90 -12.48 18.84
C ALA A 686 -31.03 -11.93 19.99
N LEU A 687 -30.17 -10.96 19.71
CA LEU A 687 -29.27 -10.35 20.67
C LEU A 687 -29.68 -8.89 20.88
N ASN A 688 -30.52 -8.65 21.88
CA ASN A 688 -30.99 -7.31 22.23
C ASN A 688 -29.84 -6.42 22.74
N THR A 689 -30.07 -5.11 22.79
CA THR A 689 -29.14 -4.17 23.42
C THR A 689 -28.79 -4.60 24.85
N ASN A 690 -27.49 -4.60 25.17
CA ASN A 690 -26.89 -5.05 26.43
C ASN A 690 -27.07 -6.55 26.75
N ALA A 691 -27.59 -7.36 25.82
CA ALA A 691 -27.69 -8.80 26.01
C ALA A 691 -26.32 -9.49 25.79
N THR A 692 -26.12 -10.60 26.49
CA THR A 692 -24.95 -11.47 26.35
C THR A 692 -25.36 -12.87 25.88
N ALA A 693 -24.43 -13.56 25.23
CA ALA A 693 -24.58 -14.96 24.83
C ALA A 693 -23.24 -15.68 24.85
N THR A 694 -23.27 -17.02 24.90
CA THR A 694 -22.07 -17.87 24.86
C THR A 694 -22.21 -18.94 23.80
N PHE A 695 -21.08 -19.33 23.21
CA PHE A 695 -20.98 -20.32 22.15
C PHE A 695 -19.81 -21.26 22.38
N ALA A 696 -19.90 -22.47 21.83
CA ALA A 696 -18.78 -23.39 21.70
C ALA A 696 -18.49 -23.61 20.20
N VAL A 697 -17.21 -23.56 19.84
CA VAL A 697 -16.71 -23.76 18.48
C VAL A 697 -15.86 -25.02 18.45
N PHE A 698 -16.17 -25.92 17.53
CA PHE A 698 -15.53 -27.21 17.36
C PHE A 698 -14.83 -27.25 16.01
N VAL A 699 -13.52 -27.49 16.02
CA VAL A 699 -12.68 -27.54 14.82
C VAL A 699 -12.23 -28.98 14.59
N ARG A 700 -12.70 -29.61 13.52
CA ARG A 700 -12.40 -30.99 13.21
C ARG A 700 -11.25 -31.11 12.23
N GLY A 701 -10.13 -31.69 12.65
CA GLY A 701 -8.99 -31.95 11.78
C GLY A 701 -9.21 -33.14 10.83
N THR A 702 -8.51 -33.13 9.70
CA THR A 702 -8.46 -34.29 8.78
C THR A 702 -7.56 -35.42 9.30
N GLY A 703 -6.76 -35.14 10.34
CA GLY A 703 -5.71 -36.01 10.88
C GLY A 703 -4.31 -35.71 10.34
N ALA A 704 -4.21 -34.87 9.30
CA ALA A 704 -2.93 -34.28 8.88
C ALA A 704 -2.51 -33.14 9.82
N ALA A 705 -1.22 -32.80 9.79
CA ALA A 705 -0.66 -31.73 10.61
C ALA A 705 -1.20 -30.36 10.21
N ILE A 706 -1.49 -29.52 11.21
CA ILE A 706 -1.73 -28.08 11.03
C ILE A 706 -0.52 -27.38 11.67
N ALA A 707 0.28 -26.70 10.85
CA ALA A 707 1.49 -26.02 11.32
C ALA A 707 1.18 -24.96 12.38
N ASP A 708 2.10 -24.77 13.33
CA ASP A 708 2.01 -23.69 14.32
C ASP A 708 2.42 -22.36 13.68
N ASP A 709 1.44 -21.71 13.05
CA ASP A 709 1.58 -20.44 12.34
C ASP A 709 0.46 -19.51 12.85
N PRO A 710 0.58 -18.96 14.07
CA PRO A 710 -0.51 -18.21 14.70
C PRO A 710 -0.84 -16.90 13.96
N ALA A 711 0.05 -16.42 13.09
CA ALA A 711 -0.22 -15.27 12.24
C ALA A 711 -1.32 -15.60 11.23
N ARG A 712 -1.23 -16.76 10.58
CA ARG A 712 -2.07 -17.06 9.42
C ARG A 712 -3.03 -18.25 9.62
N ASN A 713 -2.72 -19.22 10.50
CA ASN A 713 -3.57 -20.41 10.77
C ASN A 713 -4.55 -20.07 11.88
N ARG A 714 -5.72 -19.55 11.51
CA ARG A 714 -6.71 -19.04 12.46
C ARG A 714 -8.11 -19.50 12.10
N ILE A 715 -8.95 -19.61 13.13
CA ILE A 715 -10.38 -19.78 13.01
C ILE A 715 -11.02 -18.44 13.37
N PHE A 716 -11.72 -17.85 12.41
CA PHE A 716 -12.48 -16.62 12.59
C PHE A 716 -13.88 -16.99 13.05
N ILE A 717 -14.34 -16.38 14.13
CA ILE A 717 -15.69 -16.54 14.66
C ILE A 717 -16.42 -15.22 14.39
N ARG A 718 -17.44 -15.27 13.55
CA ARG A 718 -18.14 -14.09 13.01
C ARG A 718 -19.56 -14.02 13.54
N PHE A 719 -20.05 -12.80 13.73
CA PHE A 719 -21.39 -12.47 14.20
C PHE A 719 -21.99 -11.47 13.24
N ASN A 720 -22.87 -11.94 12.36
CA ASN A 720 -23.42 -11.13 11.26
C ASN A 720 -24.91 -10.87 11.44
N GLU A 721 -25.35 -9.67 11.03
CA GLU A 721 -26.74 -9.33 10.79
C GLU A 721 -27.01 -9.46 9.28
N GLY A 722 -27.65 -10.56 8.87
CA GLY A 722 -27.66 -10.94 7.45
C GLY A 722 -26.23 -11.20 6.97
N SER A 723 -25.78 -10.49 5.94
CA SER A 723 -24.40 -10.51 5.44
C SER A 723 -23.49 -9.50 6.13
N ALA A 724 -24.03 -8.55 6.89
CA ALA A 724 -23.25 -7.43 7.42
C ALA A 724 -22.50 -7.83 8.70
N PRO A 725 -21.19 -7.55 8.83
CA PRO A 725 -20.45 -7.84 10.05
C PRO A 725 -20.97 -6.99 11.21
N ARG A 726 -21.14 -7.59 12.39
CA ARG A 726 -21.50 -6.88 13.64
C ARG A 726 -20.55 -7.21 14.79
N GLY A 727 -19.81 -8.30 14.70
CA GLY A 727 -18.82 -8.71 15.69
C GLY A 727 -17.94 -9.82 15.15
N ALA A 728 -16.68 -9.88 15.60
CA ALA A 728 -15.80 -10.99 15.31
C ALA A 728 -14.68 -11.12 16.34
N THR A 729 -14.18 -12.36 16.46
CA THR A 729 -12.93 -12.70 17.15
C THR A 729 -12.23 -13.81 16.37
N SER A 730 -10.95 -14.06 16.62
CA SER A 730 -10.20 -15.13 15.95
C SER A 730 -9.27 -15.82 16.93
N VAL A 731 -9.06 -17.12 16.70
CA VAL A 731 -8.19 -17.95 17.54
C VAL A 731 -7.22 -18.71 16.65
N ALA A 732 -5.94 -18.74 17.01
CA ALA A 732 -4.94 -19.53 16.30
C ALA A 732 -5.28 -21.03 16.40
N VAL A 733 -4.95 -21.81 15.38
CA VAL A 733 -5.19 -23.25 15.38
C VAL A 733 -3.94 -24.00 14.91
N ARG A 734 -3.64 -25.10 15.59
CA ARG A 734 -2.55 -26.02 15.25
C ARG A 734 -2.93 -27.44 15.63
N THR A 735 -2.14 -28.41 15.20
CA THR A 735 -2.21 -29.75 15.78
C THR A 735 -1.53 -29.80 17.15
N GLN A 736 -2.05 -30.65 18.04
CA GLN A 736 -1.52 -30.84 19.40
C GLN A 736 -0.06 -31.30 19.43
#